data_AF-A5USA4-F1
#
_entry.id   AF-A5USA4-F1
#
_cell.length_a   1.000
_cell.length_b   1.000
_cell.length_c   1.000
_cell.angle_alpha   90.00
_cell.angle_beta   90.00
_cell.angle_gamma   90.00
#
_symmetry.space_group_name_H-M   'P 1'
#
loop_
_entity.id
_entity.type
_entity.pdbx_description
1 polymer ?
#
loop_
_entity_poly.entity_id
_entity_poly.type
_entity_poly.pdbx_seq_one_letter_code
_entity_poly.pdbx_strand_id
1 'polypeptide(L)'
;MLLARDLQDKPMTTSRFTIIAASAVALIILALLASGLTYPVQPITPAGLAEADGFWSLEFNNERSYRWTNGHARFHLPGFETASSLYVTLTLTAPQYPGARPVAARLQVDDSAPFHFTVAPEWRRYHILAAVTAPRWRTPVVQLTTATWTPGVHDRRQLGIAVSEGAVQRLGSPRLLAAVERGLFLAALVALFSVIVRRPQPYGGMLAAIAVVALGMLGAWTPARLVQMLPTNWSLAGEMLAAAAAVEAVRLRRRMPPYLLPVVAVTVAGTGTLLVAAPGWVIAGAVFLICGAWLSALAPGRSSGVRPAAPSSIPSPNPWQHVALGSIVTIALVSILVPGIADTESRYHVDESYWVSVSVQAFRTAFIERDLDHPFWFDYASLHILRHPQISKYIIGAGAYLAGYHDVPMLLYNFRQDLAWNKAHGRVLPPEIIGAARFSVALTGALCGAFLYWLGVQVAGPVTGILAVVLFIATPVVWDYARFAMLDIPALMFGLLALNLGIRAVTALRTGSANAGAWIAACGAACGAAVGAKLNALLIPGICVLAIGLTSVAHQHQSDRYTLISGVVSLLLWTWVVFFLSNPGLYSHPVAGIQHMLDMSRIVASGEFAPLPTLASRISAVWTSLGDGGYIGSGGLPGSRLWLIIGAISLTRALLQRQPGAHLSALSVIALWGGVSFVGITLWISQNADRYYLPLAPIVALLQAYGIIEIINVYRGSLLSIYSKIGFSLGIVLLSVAMNYYDTTHHFYPASHLPSQIWQVSGLSREITDDTKESGFLSYGPYVTLPPGGYIAIFEYKSDARSDTSIGFVDVATDKGRTVITQQEVYGTNGSPSYIEISFSIQERQEIEVRFWYNGNGTGSTSLRSLTIRPR
;
A
#
# COMPACT_ATOMS: atom_id res chain seq x y z
N MET A 1 -33.03 28.24 38.83
CA MET A 1 -31.58 28.49 38.64
C MET A 1 -30.70 27.84 39.73
N LEU A 2 -31.18 27.64 40.97
CA LEU A 2 -30.44 26.94 42.04
C LEU A 2 -30.44 25.40 41.92
N LEU A 3 -31.42 24.77 41.27
CA LEU A 3 -31.44 23.30 41.05
C LEU A 3 -30.49 22.81 39.94
N ALA A 4 -29.96 23.71 39.09
CA ALA A 4 -29.09 23.33 37.97
C ALA A 4 -27.59 23.27 38.36
N ARG A 5 -27.22 23.78 39.55
CA ARG A 5 -25.85 23.69 40.07
C ARG A 5 -25.55 22.36 40.77
N ASP A 6 -26.55 21.72 41.38
CA ASP A 6 -26.36 20.48 42.16
C ASP A 6 -26.19 19.22 41.31
N LEU A 7 -26.43 19.29 39.98
CA LEU A 7 -26.22 18.17 39.06
C LEU A 7 -24.84 18.18 38.38
N GLN A 8 -24.04 19.24 38.55
CA GLN A 8 -22.70 19.34 37.94
C GLN A 8 -21.56 18.76 38.78
N ASP A 9 -21.78 18.49 40.08
CA ASP A 9 -20.72 18.08 41.01
C ASP A 9 -20.86 16.67 41.56
N LYS A 10 -21.76 15.82 41.04
CA LYS A 10 -21.67 14.38 41.37
C LYS A 10 -20.43 13.81 40.67
N PRO A 11 -19.35 13.45 41.40
CA PRO A 11 -18.22 12.77 40.78
C PRO A 11 -18.80 11.53 40.11
N MET A 12 -18.59 11.42 38.80
CA MET A 12 -18.88 10.18 38.07
C MET A 12 -18.18 9.06 38.84
N THR A 13 -18.96 8.31 39.62
CA THR A 13 -18.41 7.37 40.58
C THR A 13 -17.58 6.38 39.80
N THR A 14 -16.30 6.29 40.16
CA THR A 14 -15.22 5.49 39.57
C THR A 14 -15.64 4.03 39.30
N SER A 15 -16.71 3.58 39.96
CA SER A 15 -17.41 2.31 39.77
C SER A 15 -17.96 2.09 38.35
N ARG A 16 -18.66 3.05 37.72
CA ARG A 16 -19.41 2.78 36.47
C ARG A 16 -18.53 2.48 35.26
N PHE A 17 -17.45 3.25 35.08
CA PHE A 17 -16.52 3.00 33.97
C PHE A 17 -15.76 1.69 34.16
N THR A 18 -15.41 1.33 35.41
CA THR A 18 -14.76 0.04 35.66
C THR A 18 -15.72 -1.13 35.40
N ILE A 19 -17.00 -0.98 35.72
CA ILE A 19 -18.01 -1.99 35.42
C ILE A 19 -18.15 -2.14 33.90
N ILE A 20 -18.24 -1.05 33.14
CA ILE A 20 -18.32 -1.10 31.67
C ILE A 20 -17.08 -1.74 31.06
N ALA A 21 -15.88 -1.36 31.51
CA ALA A 21 -14.62 -1.96 31.04
C ALA A 21 -14.52 -3.45 31.39
N ALA A 22 -14.88 -3.84 32.62
CA ALA A 22 -14.89 -5.23 33.05
C ALA A 22 -15.94 -6.06 32.29
N SER A 23 -17.13 -5.51 32.05
CA SER A 23 -18.19 -6.15 31.27
C SER A 23 -17.82 -6.29 29.80
N ALA A 24 -17.18 -5.28 29.19
CA ALA A 24 -16.69 -5.35 27.82
C ALA A 24 -15.58 -6.40 27.67
N VAL A 25 -14.63 -6.43 28.61
CA VAL A 25 -13.59 -7.46 28.64
C VAL A 25 -14.19 -8.86 28.85
N ALA A 26 -15.19 -9.01 29.72
CA ALA A 26 -15.86 -10.29 29.93
C ALA A 26 -16.63 -10.75 28.67
N LEU A 27 -17.35 -9.86 27.99
CA LEU A 27 -18.04 -10.12 26.73
C LEU A 27 -17.05 -10.49 25.62
N ILE A 28 -15.89 -9.85 25.58
CA ILE A 28 -14.83 -10.15 24.60
C ILE A 28 -14.14 -11.46 24.92
N ILE A 29 -13.89 -11.79 26.20
CA ILE A 29 -13.43 -13.13 26.59
C ILE A 29 -14.46 -14.17 26.13
N LEU A 30 -15.75 -13.91 26.32
CA LEU A 30 -16.82 -14.79 25.82
C LEU A 30 -16.80 -14.90 24.28
N ALA A 31 -16.60 -13.79 23.57
CA ALA A 31 -16.54 -13.75 22.11
C ALA A 31 -15.27 -14.43 21.56
N LEU A 32 -14.13 -14.31 22.25
CA LEU A 32 -12.89 -14.99 21.91
C LEU A 32 -13.01 -16.49 22.17
N LEU A 33 -13.66 -16.88 23.28
CA LEU A 33 -14.01 -18.27 23.57
C LEU A 33 -14.96 -18.83 22.51
N ALA A 34 -15.96 -18.06 22.08
CA ALA A 34 -16.90 -18.43 21.01
C ALA A 34 -16.24 -18.51 19.63
N SER A 35 -15.35 -17.56 19.29
CA SER A 35 -14.56 -17.59 18.05
C SER A 35 -13.60 -18.79 18.01
N GLY A 36 -13.12 -19.21 19.19
CA GLY A 36 -12.35 -20.43 19.35
C GLY A 36 -13.13 -21.71 19.06
N LEU A 37 -14.48 -21.65 18.94
CA LEU A 37 -15.33 -22.75 18.52
C LEU A 37 -15.45 -22.85 16.99
N THR A 38 -15.15 -21.76 16.27
CA THR A 38 -15.33 -21.64 14.81
C THR A 38 -14.00 -21.35 14.13
N TYR A 39 -13.12 -22.34 14.01
CA TYR A 39 -11.92 -22.20 13.19
C TYR A 39 -12.12 -22.86 11.83
N PRO A 40 -12.01 -22.10 10.72
CA PRO A 40 -11.93 -22.67 9.38
C PRO A 40 -10.61 -23.42 9.19
N VAL A 41 -10.53 -24.20 8.12
CA VAL A 41 -9.31 -24.86 7.67
C VAL A 41 -8.20 -23.81 7.50
N GLN A 42 -7.07 -23.97 8.21
CA GLN A 42 -5.92 -23.05 8.10
C GLN A 42 -4.89 -23.64 7.11
N PRO A 43 -4.56 -22.95 6.01
CA PRO A 43 -3.56 -23.43 5.07
C PRO A 43 -2.15 -23.33 5.66
N ILE A 44 -1.34 -24.34 5.38
CA ILE A 44 0.11 -24.38 5.62
C ILE A 44 0.77 -24.10 4.28
N THR A 45 1.36 -22.92 4.11
CA THR A 45 2.04 -22.53 2.86
C THR A 45 3.55 -22.57 3.06
N PRO A 46 4.35 -22.97 2.05
CA PRO A 46 5.81 -22.96 2.14
C PRO A 46 6.39 -21.59 2.47
N ALA A 47 5.74 -20.51 2.01
CA ALA A 47 6.16 -19.15 2.33
C ALA A 47 6.08 -18.83 3.83
N GLY A 48 5.14 -19.47 4.55
CA GLY A 48 4.97 -19.31 6.00
C GLY A 48 5.88 -20.21 6.85
N LEU A 49 6.64 -21.12 6.23
CA LEU A 49 7.58 -22.00 6.93
C LEU A 49 8.95 -21.30 7.02
N ALA A 50 9.49 -21.17 8.23
CA ALA A 50 10.73 -20.44 8.49
C ALA A 50 11.93 -21.39 8.66
N GLU A 51 13.14 -20.91 8.35
CA GLU A 51 14.36 -21.70 8.51
C GLU A 51 14.64 -22.05 9.98
N ALA A 52 14.30 -21.15 10.89
CA ALA A 52 14.39 -21.35 12.33
C ALA A 52 13.53 -22.54 12.85
N ASP A 53 12.56 -22.99 12.05
CA ASP A 53 11.67 -24.11 12.38
C ASP A 53 12.10 -25.42 11.71
N GLY A 54 13.34 -25.48 11.22
CA GLY A 54 13.92 -26.70 10.65
C GLY A 54 13.60 -26.93 9.18
N PHE A 55 13.38 -25.84 8.44
CA PHE A 55 13.22 -25.85 6.99
C PHE A 55 14.43 -25.20 6.31
N TRP A 56 14.71 -25.58 5.07
CA TRP A 56 15.63 -24.85 4.20
C TRP A 56 14.91 -23.76 3.41
N SER A 57 15.66 -22.98 2.65
CA SER A 57 15.15 -21.91 1.78
C SER A 57 14.03 -22.39 0.84
N LEU A 58 13.15 -21.47 0.45
CA LEU A 58 12.04 -21.76 -0.45
C LEU A 58 12.57 -22.13 -1.84
N GLU A 59 12.08 -23.24 -2.39
CA GLU A 59 12.43 -23.74 -3.72
C GLU A 59 11.16 -23.90 -4.58
N PHE A 60 11.35 -24.03 -5.90
CA PHE A 60 10.29 -24.23 -6.88
C PHE A 60 10.74 -25.25 -7.92
N ASN A 61 9.90 -26.23 -8.25
CA ASN A 61 10.21 -27.28 -9.23
C ASN A 61 9.38 -27.13 -10.52
N ASN A 62 9.10 -25.91 -10.96
CA ASN A 62 8.22 -25.58 -12.09
C ASN A 62 6.71 -25.88 -11.88
N GLU A 63 6.35 -26.77 -10.97
CA GLU A 63 4.94 -27.06 -10.65
C GLU A 63 4.45 -26.39 -9.38
N ARG A 64 5.28 -26.38 -8.33
CA ARG A 64 4.89 -25.93 -6.99
C ARG A 64 6.07 -25.42 -6.19
N SER A 65 5.79 -24.50 -5.27
CA SER A 65 6.78 -24.08 -4.28
C SER A 65 6.87 -25.11 -3.18
N TYR A 66 8.05 -25.33 -2.62
CA TYR A 66 8.26 -26.26 -1.52
C TYR A 66 9.47 -25.88 -0.67
N ARG A 67 9.59 -26.51 0.51
CA ARG A 67 10.79 -26.44 1.35
C ARG A 67 11.22 -27.82 1.79
N TRP A 68 12.52 -28.05 1.82
CA TRP A 68 13.10 -29.24 2.46
C TRP A 68 13.11 -29.09 3.97
N THR A 69 12.82 -30.17 4.69
CA THR A 69 13.11 -30.26 6.13
C THR A 69 14.61 -30.47 6.33
N ASN A 70 15.17 -30.03 7.46
CA ASN A 70 16.56 -30.29 7.85
C ASN A 70 16.72 -31.53 8.75
N GLY A 71 15.75 -32.45 8.70
CA GLY A 71 15.65 -33.63 9.57
C GLY A 71 14.76 -33.45 10.79
N HIS A 72 14.57 -32.21 11.26
CA HIS A 72 13.68 -31.90 12.38
C HIS A 72 12.88 -30.62 12.10
N ALA A 73 11.77 -30.77 11.39
CA ALA A 73 10.87 -29.67 11.09
C ALA A 73 9.79 -29.51 12.16
N ARG A 74 9.38 -28.26 12.42
CA ARG A 74 8.30 -27.91 13.33
C ARG A 74 7.24 -27.08 12.62
N PHE A 75 6.00 -27.53 12.66
CA PHE A 75 4.85 -26.73 12.22
C PHE A 75 4.15 -26.19 13.46
N HIS A 76 4.24 -24.88 13.67
CA HIS A 76 3.46 -24.20 14.70
C HIS A 76 2.04 -24.00 14.19
N LEU A 77 1.04 -24.39 14.97
CA LEU A 77 -0.37 -24.33 14.58
C LEU A 77 -1.14 -23.30 15.42
N PRO A 78 -0.88 -21.99 15.24
CA PRO A 78 -1.51 -20.95 16.03
C PRO A 78 -3.04 -20.99 15.86
N GLY A 79 -3.79 -20.97 16.96
CA GLY A 79 -5.26 -20.99 16.98
C GLY A 79 -5.85 -22.36 17.31
N PHE A 80 -5.02 -23.40 17.32
CA PHE A 80 -5.42 -24.77 17.62
C PHE A 80 -5.18 -25.20 19.08
N GLU A 81 -4.91 -24.27 20.00
CA GLU A 81 -4.55 -24.61 21.40
C GLU A 81 -5.67 -25.34 22.15
N THR A 82 -6.92 -25.12 21.75
CA THR A 82 -8.09 -25.77 22.35
C THR A 82 -8.53 -27.03 21.62
N ALA A 83 -7.81 -27.44 20.55
CA ALA A 83 -8.12 -28.65 19.82
C ALA A 83 -7.89 -29.89 20.70
N SER A 84 -8.83 -30.82 20.68
CA SER A 84 -8.65 -32.16 21.24
C SER A 84 -7.90 -33.05 20.26
N SER A 85 -8.18 -32.88 18.97
CA SER A 85 -7.47 -33.52 17.88
C SER A 85 -7.32 -32.60 16.67
N LEU A 86 -6.30 -32.86 15.87
CA LEU A 86 -5.97 -32.14 14.65
C LEU A 86 -6.04 -33.10 13.46
N TYR A 87 -6.67 -32.61 12.40
CA TYR A 87 -6.59 -33.18 11.06
C TYR A 87 -5.59 -32.37 10.26
N VAL A 88 -4.40 -32.91 10.09
CA VAL A 88 -3.31 -32.26 9.36
C VAL A 88 -3.19 -32.92 7.99
N THR A 89 -3.32 -32.13 6.94
CA THR A 89 -3.07 -32.54 5.56
C THR A 89 -1.73 -31.95 5.13
N LEU A 90 -0.79 -32.77 4.67
CA LEU A 90 0.50 -32.32 4.15
C LEU A 90 0.77 -32.97 2.79
N THR A 91 1.16 -32.18 1.81
CA THR A 91 1.68 -32.69 0.53
C THR A 91 3.19 -32.82 0.65
N LEU A 92 3.67 -34.06 0.72
CA LEU A 92 5.05 -34.44 1.02
C LEU A 92 5.67 -35.25 -0.11
N THR A 93 6.99 -35.18 -0.25
CA THR A 93 7.78 -36.05 -1.12
C THR A 93 9.11 -36.38 -0.48
N ALA A 94 9.57 -37.61 -0.67
CA ALA A 94 10.91 -38.05 -0.32
C ALA A 94 11.89 -37.74 -1.47
N PRO A 95 13.20 -37.85 -1.24
CA PRO A 95 14.22 -37.57 -2.27
C PRO A 95 13.99 -38.36 -3.56
N GLN A 96 14.10 -37.67 -4.70
CA GLN A 96 13.78 -38.22 -6.03
C GLN A 96 15.06 -38.55 -6.82
N TYR A 97 15.78 -39.60 -6.40
CA TYR A 97 16.80 -40.22 -7.27
C TYR A 97 16.28 -41.55 -7.85
N PRO A 98 16.77 -41.99 -9.02
CA PRO A 98 16.35 -43.27 -9.61
C PRO A 98 16.53 -44.43 -8.61
N GLY A 99 15.43 -45.12 -8.29
CA GLY A 99 15.41 -46.21 -7.30
C GLY A 99 15.34 -45.77 -5.83
N ALA A 100 15.06 -44.49 -5.56
CA ALA A 100 14.90 -43.98 -4.20
C ALA A 100 13.84 -44.78 -3.43
N ARG A 101 14.21 -45.19 -2.21
CA ARG A 101 13.31 -45.90 -1.31
C ARG A 101 12.46 -44.90 -0.53
N PRO A 102 11.21 -45.25 -0.16
CA PRO A 102 10.42 -44.44 0.75
C PRO A 102 11.21 -44.13 2.04
N VAL A 103 11.15 -42.88 2.50
CA VAL A 103 11.86 -42.42 3.70
C VAL A 103 10.97 -42.60 4.92
N ALA A 104 11.50 -43.23 5.97
CA ALA A 104 10.80 -43.32 7.24
C ALA A 104 10.70 -41.93 7.88
N ALA A 105 9.48 -41.53 8.20
CA ALA A 105 9.15 -40.28 8.87
C ALA A 105 8.45 -40.57 10.19
N ARG A 106 8.73 -39.72 11.18
CA ARG A 106 8.11 -39.71 12.49
C ARG A 106 7.42 -38.36 12.65
N LEU A 107 6.11 -38.38 12.85
CA LEU A 107 5.35 -37.18 13.18
C LEU A 107 4.85 -37.27 14.62
N GLN A 108 5.05 -36.20 15.36
CA GLN A 108 4.68 -36.11 16.76
C GLN A 108 4.02 -34.76 16.98
N VAL A 109 2.88 -34.73 17.65
CA VAL A 109 2.22 -33.47 18.04
C VAL A 109 2.48 -33.25 19.52
N ASP A 110 3.30 -32.25 19.83
CA ASP A 110 3.76 -31.96 21.18
C ASP A 110 4.36 -33.21 21.88
N ASP A 111 3.86 -33.57 23.06
CA ASP A 111 4.32 -34.71 23.85
C ASP A 111 3.51 -36.00 23.55
N SER A 112 2.77 -36.05 22.43
CA SER A 112 2.00 -37.24 22.06
C SER A 112 2.93 -38.39 21.65
N ALA A 113 2.40 -39.62 21.71
CA ALA A 113 3.11 -40.76 21.17
C ALA A 113 3.39 -40.52 19.68
N PRO A 114 4.64 -40.69 19.23
CA PRO A 114 5.00 -40.47 17.84
C PRO A 114 4.32 -41.48 16.91
N PHE A 115 3.88 -40.99 15.75
CA PHE A 115 3.36 -41.81 14.68
C PHE A 115 4.43 -42.00 13.59
N HIS A 116 4.65 -43.24 13.17
CA HIS A 116 5.63 -43.61 12.15
C HIS A 116 4.93 -43.91 10.83
N PHE A 117 5.44 -43.33 9.75
CA PHE A 117 4.94 -43.58 8.39
C PHE A 117 6.08 -43.47 7.38
N THR A 118 5.82 -43.87 6.14
CA THR A 118 6.79 -43.77 5.05
C THR A 118 6.35 -42.70 4.05
N VAL A 119 7.30 -41.87 3.64
CA VAL A 119 7.10 -40.84 2.62
C VAL A 119 7.62 -41.37 1.30
N ALA A 120 6.76 -41.41 0.29
CA ALA A 120 7.12 -41.94 -1.03
C ALA A 120 7.99 -40.93 -1.81
N PRO A 121 8.84 -41.41 -2.75
CA PRO A 121 9.62 -40.53 -3.62
C PRO A 121 8.75 -39.59 -4.46
N GLU A 122 7.53 -39.98 -4.83
CA GLU A 122 6.59 -39.11 -5.53
C GLU A 122 5.80 -38.20 -4.57
N TRP A 123 5.32 -37.06 -5.09
CA TRP A 123 4.46 -36.15 -4.33
C TRP A 123 3.15 -36.84 -3.95
N ARG A 124 2.90 -37.00 -2.64
CA ARG A 124 1.66 -37.55 -2.11
C ARG A 124 1.07 -36.63 -1.04
N ARG A 125 -0.25 -36.64 -0.95
CA ARG A 125 -0.99 -35.95 0.12
C ARG A 125 -1.24 -36.91 1.26
N TYR A 126 -0.72 -36.58 2.44
CA TYR A 126 -0.85 -37.33 3.67
C TYR A 126 -1.90 -36.68 4.55
N HIS A 127 -2.86 -37.47 5.02
CA HIS A 127 -3.91 -37.04 5.94
C HIS A 127 -3.65 -37.68 7.30
N ILE A 128 -3.42 -36.84 8.30
CA ILE A 128 -2.88 -37.26 9.59
C ILE A 128 -3.85 -36.80 10.67
N LEU A 129 -4.34 -37.76 11.46
CA LEU A 129 -5.13 -37.49 12.64
C LEU A 129 -4.23 -37.58 13.87
N ALA A 130 -4.08 -36.48 14.60
CA ALA A 130 -3.22 -36.44 15.77
C ALA A 130 -3.98 -35.91 16.99
N ALA A 131 -3.80 -36.57 18.13
CA ALA A 131 -4.29 -36.07 19.41
C ALA A 131 -3.34 -35.01 19.97
N VAL A 132 -3.88 -33.93 20.55
CA VAL A 132 -3.10 -32.86 21.15
C VAL A 132 -2.99 -33.12 22.66
N THR A 133 -1.81 -33.51 23.13
CA THR A 133 -1.56 -33.91 24.53
C THR A 133 -0.86 -32.83 25.38
N ALA A 134 -0.24 -31.83 24.75
CA ALA A 134 0.53 -30.74 25.39
C ALA A 134 -0.21 -29.98 26.51
N PRO A 135 0.55 -29.21 27.33
CA PRO A 135 -0.02 -28.23 28.24
C PRO A 135 -0.92 -27.25 27.49
N ARG A 136 -2.09 -26.99 28.07
CA ARG A 136 -3.33 -26.63 27.35
C ARG A 136 -3.38 -25.19 26.80
N TRP A 137 -2.32 -24.41 27.00
CA TRP A 137 -2.23 -22.99 26.62
C TRP A 137 -1.16 -22.69 25.57
N ARG A 138 -0.32 -23.67 25.20
CA ARG A 138 0.71 -23.51 24.17
C ARG A 138 0.14 -23.78 22.79
N THR A 139 0.70 -23.10 21.79
CA THR A 139 0.45 -23.41 20.38
C THR A 139 0.90 -24.85 20.10
N PRO A 140 0.01 -25.72 19.58
CA PRO A 140 0.40 -27.08 19.23
C PRO A 140 1.51 -27.05 18.19
N VAL A 141 2.53 -27.89 18.42
CA VAL A 141 3.65 -28.04 17.51
C VAL A 141 3.63 -29.43 16.92
N VAL A 142 3.48 -29.51 15.60
CA VAL A 142 3.69 -30.76 14.87
C VAL A 142 5.18 -30.85 14.57
N GLN A 143 5.87 -31.78 15.21
CA GLN A 143 7.26 -32.10 14.91
C GLN A 143 7.31 -33.23 13.88
N LEU A 144 7.95 -32.96 12.75
CA LEU A 144 8.21 -33.93 11.69
C LEU A 144 9.71 -34.22 11.66
N THR A 145 10.04 -35.45 12.04
CA THR A 145 11.41 -35.95 12.07
C THR A 145 11.61 -36.97 10.97
N THR A 146 12.66 -36.80 10.18
CA THR A 146 13.00 -37.69 9.06
C THR A 146 14.50 -37.93 9.03
N ALA A 147 14.91 -39.08 8.52
CA ALA A 147 16.31 -39.25 8.16
C ALA A 147 16.70 -38.18 7.13
N THR A 148 17.89 -37.60 7.28
CA THR A 148 18.44 -36.67 6.31
C THR A 148 19.44 -37.38 5.41
N TRP A 149 19.65 -36.79 4.24
CA TRP A 149 20.69 -37.17 3.30
C TRP A 149 21.35 -35.90 2.77
N THR A 150 22.55 -36.06 2.23
CA THR A 150 23.31 -34.95 1.63
C THR A 150 23.31 -35.16 0.12
N PRO A 151 22.74 -34.24 -0.67
CA PRO A 151 22.68 -34.37 -2.12
C PRO A 151 24.06 -34.21 -2.75
N GLY A 152 24.79 -35.32 -2.84
CA GLY A 152 26.12 -35.35 -3.43
C GLY A 152 27.13 -34.48 -2.70
N VAL A 153 28.19 -34.11 -3.41
CA VAL A 153 29.36 -33.39 -2.84
C VAL A 153 29.14 -31.87 -2.78
N HIS A 154 28.16 -31.37 -3.52
CA HIS A 154 27.98 -29.93 -3.80
C HIS A 154 26.91 -29.29 -2.93
N ASP A 155 25.83 -30.02 -2.61
CA ASP A 155 24.85 -29.54 -1.64
C ASP A 155 25.21 -30.10 -0.25
N ARG A 156 25.76 -29.25 0.61
CA ARG A 156 26.11 -29.65 1.99
C ARG A 156 24.91 -29.66 2.93
N ARG A 157 23.72 -29.29 2.46
CA ARG A 157 22.52 -29.30 3.28
C ARG A 157 22.15 -30.74 3.61
N GLN A 158 21.77 -30.96 4.86
CA GLN A 158 21.13 -32.21 5.27
C GLN A 158 19.65 -32.09 4.93
N LEU A 159 19.26 -32.62 3.78
CA LEU A 159 17.88 -32.58 3.30
C LEU A 159 17.11 -33.78 3.86
N GLY A 160 15.92 -33.54 4.40
CA GLY A 160 14.98 -34.58 4.78
C GLY A 160 13.96 -34.82 3.68
N ILE A 161 12.70 -34.53 3.98
CA ILE A 161 11.59 -34.59 3.02
C ILE A 161 11.20 -33.18 2.57
N ALA A 162 10.59 -33.05 1.39
CA ALA A 162 10.08 -31.77 0.91
C ALA A 162 8.58 -31.61 1.20
N VAL A 163 8.18 -30.37 1.54
CA VAL A 163 6.82 -29.97 1.91
C VAL A 163 6.36 -28.85 0.97
N SER A 164 5.28 -29.06 0.21
CA SER A 164 4.79 -28.09 -0.78
C SER A 164 3.53 -27.35 -0.39
N GLU A 165 2.62 -27.99 0.32
CA GLU A 165 1.40 -27.35 0.82
C GLU A 165 0.83 -28.21 1.94
N GLY A 166 -0.03 -27.62 2.74
CA GLY A 166 -0.81 -28.34 3.72
C GLY A 166 -1.99 -27.56 4.20
N ALA A 167 -2.74 -28.18 5.10
CA ALA A 167 -3.84 -27.56 5.80
C ALA A 167 -4.03 -28.24 7.14
N VAL A 168 -4.45 -27.48 8.14
CA VAL A 168 -4.86 -28.03 9.43
C VAL A 168 -6.31 -27.70 9.70
N GLN A 169 -7.04 -28.69 10.21
CA GLN A 169 -8.41 -28.56 10.65
C GLN A 169 -8.55 -29.16 12.05
N ARG A 170 -9.46 -28.60 12.84
CA ARG A 170 -9.78 -29.11 14.16
C ARG A 170 -10.76 -30.28 14.03
N LEU A 171 -10.53 -31.34 14.79
CA LEU A 171 -11.50 -32.41 15.00
C LEU A 171 -11.84 -32.55 16.49
N GLY A 172 -13.10 -32.90 16.75
CA GLY A 172 -13.62 -33.10 18.10
C GLY A 172 -14.03 -31.81 18.81
N SER A 173 -14.66 -31.99 19.97
CA SER A 173 -15.08 -30.87 20.82
C SER A 173 -13.87 -30.14 21.40
N PRO A 174 -14.00 -28.84 21.68
CA PRO A 174 -12.98 -28.09 22.41
C PRO A 174 -12.64 -28.74 23.73
N ARG A 175 -11.35 -28.73 24.07
CA ARG A 175 -10.93 -29.02 25.44
C ARG A 175 -11.40 -27.85 26.32
N LEU A 176 -12.56 -28.01 26.97
CA LEU A 176 -13.18 -26.99 27.80
C LEU A 176 -12.21 -26.44 28.86
N LEU A 177 -11.34 -27.31 29.39
CA LEU A 177 -10.33 -26.93 30.37
C LEU A 177 -9.21 -26.05 29.79
N ALA A 178 -8.84 -26.22 28.52
CA ALA A 178 -7.91 -25.32 27.80
C ALA A 178 -8.52 -23.93 27.63
N ALA A 179 -9.82 -23.89 27.30
CA ALA A 179 -10.60 -22.67 27.22
C ALA A 179 -10.69 -21.96 28.58
N VAL A 180 -10.91 -22.71 29.67
CA VAL A 180 -10.95 -22.16 31.04
C VAL A 180 -9.58 -21.61 31.47
N GLU A 181 -8.48 -22.34 31.24
CA GLU A 181 -7.12 -21.86 31.58
C GLU A 181 -6.77 -20.59 30.81
N ARG A 182 -7.10 -20.52 29.52
CA ARG A 182 -6.96 -19.30 28.70
C ARG A 182 -7.79 -18.15 29.27
N GLY A 183 -9.03 -18.42 29.66
CA GLY A 183 -9.91 -17.46 30.32
C GLY A 183 -9.33 -16.93 31.63
N LEU A 184 -8.78 -17.83 32.47
CA LEU A 184 -8.15 -17.47 33.74
C LEU A 184 -6.87 -16.66 33.56
N PHE A 185 -6.02 -17.01 32.59
CA PHE A 185 -4.82 -16.23 32.26
C PHE A 185 -5.19 -14.81 31.82
N LEU A 186 -6.15 -14.68 30.91
CA LEU A 186 -6.64 -13.38 30.46
C LEU A 186 -7.28 -12.59 31.61
N ALA A 187 -8.07 -13.24 32.45
CA ALA A 187 -8.69 -12.61 33.62
C ALA A 187 -7.63 -12.13 34.64
N ALA A 188 -6.59 -12.92 34.89
CA ALA A 188 -5.49 -12.55 35.78
C ALA A 188 -4.69 -11.37 35.22
N LEU A 189 -4.43 -11.34 33.92
CA LEU A 189 -3.75 -10.23 33.24
C LEU A 189 -4.56 -8.93 33.34
N VAL A 190 -5.88 -9.01 33.13
CA VAL A 190 -6.82 -7.89 33.27
C VAL A 190 -6.91 -7.43 34.73
N ALA A 191 -6.97 -8.35 35.68
CA ALA A 191 -7.00 -8.05 37.11
C ALA A 191 -5.71 -7.35 37.57
N LEU A 192 -4.54 -7.86 37.15
CA LEU A 192 -3.24 -7.27 37.42
C LEU A 192 -3.16 -5.84 36.87
N PHE A 193 -3.59 -5.65 35.62
CA PHE A 193 -3.63 -4.32 35.01
C PHE A 193 -4.60 -3.37 35.73
N SER A 194 -5.79 -3.85 36.09
CA SER A 194 -6.77 -3.08 36.86
C SER A 194 -6.21 -2.65 38.22
N VAL A 195 -5.45 -3.53 38.90
CA VAL A 195 -4.76 -3.20 40.16
C VAL A 195 -3.66 -2.16 39.95
N ILE A 196 -2.85 -2.31 38.90
CA ILE A 196 -1.77 -1.38 38.56
C ILE A 196 -2.33 0.01 38.24
N VAL A 197 -3.41 0.08 37.46
CA VAL A 197 -4.09 1.33 37.08
C VAL A 197 -4.83 1.97 38.26
N ARG A 198 -5.40 1.16 39.17
CA ARG A 198 -6.18 1.66 40.32
C ARG A 198 -5.32 2.17 41.48
N ARG A 199 -4.04 1.80 41.59
CA ARG A 199 -3.20 2.31 42.69
C ARG A 199 -2.82 3.78 42.45
N PRO A 200 -3.31 4.73 43.28
CA PRO A 200 -3.14 6.16 43.08
C PRO A 200 -1.77 6.58 43.62
N GLN A 201 -0.72 6.27 42.89
CA GLN A 201 0.61 6.85 43.11
C GLN A 201 1.02 7.58 41.83
N PRO A 202 1.63 8.78 41.90
CA PRO A 202 1.89 9.64 40.74
C PRO A 202 2.72 8.95 39.64
N TYR A 203 3.42 7.87 39.95
CA TYR A 203 4.29 7.12 39.04
C TYR A 203 3.73 5.76 38.59
N GLY A 204 2.62 5.27 39.19
CA GLY A 204 2.09 3.93 38.90
C GLY A 204 1.59 3.76 37.47
N GLY A 205 0.85 4.75 36.95
CA GLY A 205 0.40 4.76 35.55
C GLY A 205 1.53 4.90 34.54
N MET A 206 2.61 5.60 34.90
CA MET A 206 3.79 5.76 34.05
C MET A 206 4.61 4.48 33.99
N LEU A 207 4.82 3.79 35.12
CA LEU A 207 5.46 2.47 35.16
C LEU A 207 4.62 1.42 34.42
N ALA A 208 3.29 1.48 34.51
CA ALA A 208 2.40 0.62 33.74
C ALA A 208 2.54 0.86 32.23
N ALA A 209 2.55 2.13 31.79
CA ALA A 209 2.75 2.48 30.41
C ALA A 209 4.13 2.05 29.90
N ILE A 210 5.19 2.27 30.69
CA ILE A 210 6.56 1.82 30.36
C ILE A 210 6.62 0.29 30.28
N ALA A 211 6.00 -0.44 31.21
CA ALA A 211 5.97 -1.89 31.18
C ALA A 211 5.20 -2.44 29.96
N VAL A 212 4.08 -1.82 29.60
CA VAL A 212 3.31 -2.18 28.40
C VAL A 212 4.07 -1.84 27.12
N VAL A 213 4.74 -0.69 27.05
CA VAL A 213 5.60 -0.31 25.92
C VAL A 213 6.80 -1.25 25.83
N ALA A 214 7.43 -1.62 26.95
CA ALA A 214 8.53 -2.58 26.98
C ALA A 214 8.08 -3.98 26.56
N LEU A 215 6.90 -4.45 27.02
CA LEU A 215 6.30 -5.71 26.59
C LEU A 215 5.91 -5.70 25.11
N GLY A 216 5.39 -4.59 24.60
CA GLY A 216 5.07 -4.39 23.18
C GLY A 216 6.33 -4.36 22.31
N MET A 217 7.39 -3.66 22.76
CA MET A 217 8.69 -3.63 22.10
C MET A 217 9.38 -5.00 22.15
N LEU A 218 9.36 -5.70 23.29
CA LEU A 218 9.84 -7.09 23.41
C LEU A 218 9.05 -8.04 22.50
N GLY A 219 7.73 -7.87 22.42
CA GLY A 219 6.87 -8.61 21.51
C GLY A 219 7.17 -8.35 20.03
N ALA A 220 7.48 -7.10 19.67
CA ALA A 220 7.86 -6.69 18.32
C ALA A 220 9.30 -7.09 17.95
N TRP A 221 10.22 -7.15 18.91
CA TRP A 221 11.63 -7.56 18.72
C TRP A 221 11.87 -9.07 18.83
N THR A 222 11.03 -9.80 19.57
CA THR A 222 11.15 -11.27 19.73
C THR A 222 9.87 -12.04 19.35
N PRO A 223 9.18 -11.70 18.23
CA PRO A 223 7.86 -12.25 17.93
C PRO A 223 7.88 -13.78 17.82
N ALA A 224 8.93 -14.37 17.24
CA ALA A 224 8.98 -15.82 17.01
C ALA A 224 8.95 -16.65 18.32
N ARG A 225 9.61 -16.19 19.40
CA ARG A 225 9.67 -16.97 20.66
C ARG A 225 8.53 -16.64 21.63
N LEU A 226 8.09 -15.39 21.69
CA LEU A 226 6.95 -15.01 22.55
C LEU A 226 5.62 -15.54 22.01
N VAL A 227 5.42 -15.56 20.69
CA VAL A 227 4.22 -16.16 20.07
C VAL A 227 4.14 -17.66 20.35
N GLN A 228 5.27 -18.35 20.49
CA GLN A 228 5.32 -19.77 20.88
C GLN A 228 5.02 -19.99 22.37
N MET A 229 5.27 -19.00 23.22
CA MET A 229 5.10 -19.08 24.68
C MET A 229 3.81 -18.45 25.20
N LEU A 230 3.01 -17.80 24.36
CA LEU A 230 1.80 -17.10 24.77
C LEU A 230 0.60 -17.54 23.91
N PRO A 231 -0.63 -17.58 24.46
CA PRO A 231 -1.81 -17.98 23.71
C PRO A 231 -2.02 -17.11 22.47
N THR A 232 -2.49 -17.62 21.33
CA THR A 232 -2.67 -16.86 20.05
C THR A 232 -3.37 -15.50 20.11
N ASN A 233 -4.10 -15.19 21.18
CA ASN A 233 -4.78 -13.91 21.38
C ASN A 233 -4.10 -13.03 22.44
N TRP A 234 -2.87 -13.34 22.83
CA TRP A 234 -2.10 -12.53 23.76
C TRP A 234 -1.79 -11.16 23.16
N SER A 235 -1.58 -11.08 21.84
CA SER A 235 -1.43 -9.82 21.12
C SER A 235 -2.70 -8.99 21.27
N LEU A 236 -3.88 -9.56 21.05
CA LEU A 236 -5.18 -8.91 21.30
C LEU A 236 -5.34 -8.44 22.75
N ALA A 237 -4.96 -9.26 23.73
CA ALA A 237 -4.98 -8.84 25.14
C ALA A 237 -3.99 -7.70 25.41
N GLY A 238 -2.78 -7.80 24.87
CA GLY A 238 -1.76 -6.76 24.88
C GLY A 238 -2.26 -5.49 24.20
N GLU A 239 -2.98 -5.62 23.09
CA GLU A 239 -3.54 -4.51 22.34
C GLU A 239 -4.59 -3.76 23.15
N MET A 240 -5.44 -4.49 23.86
CA MET A 240 -6.47 -3.91 24.73
C MET A 240 -5.89 -3.27 25.98
N LEU A 241 -4.85 -3.87 26.57
CA LEU A 241 -4.12 -3.29 27.71
C LEU A 241 -3.40 -2.01 27.30
N ALA A 242 -2.78 -2.04 26.12
CA ALA A 242 -2.15 -0.89 25.50
C ALA A 242 -3.21 0.20 25.25
N ALA A 243 -4.35 -0.13 24.64
CA ALA A 243 -5.45 0.80 24.42
C ALA A 243 -5.97 1.41 25.73
N ALA A 244 -6.17 0.58 26.77
CA ALA A 244 -6.60 1.04 28.08
C ALA A 244 -5.55 1.93 28.77
N ALA A 245 -4.26 1.63 28.62
CA ALA A 245 -3.17 2.46 29.13
C ALA A 245 -3.13 3.83 28.43
N ALA A 246 -3.34 3.85 27.11
CA ALA A 246 -3.41 5.07 26.33
C ALA A 246 -4.62 5.94 26.75
N VAL A 247 -5.80 5.33 26.95
CA VAL A 247 -7.00 6.01 27.48
C VAL A 247 -6.74 6.56 28.88
N GLU A 248 -6.04 5.81 29.73
CA GLU A 248 -5.79 6.26 31.10
C GLU A 248 -4.68 7.30 31.20
N ALA A 249 -3.71 7.30 30.28
CA ALA A 249 -2.80 8.43 30.08
C ALA A 249 -3.59 9.71 29.73
N VAL A 250 -4.63 9.59 28.88
CA VAL A 250 -5.55 10.71 28.61
C VAL A 250 -6.34 11.14 29.84
N ARG A 251 -6.73 10.21 30.73
CA ARG A 251 -7.45 10.55 31.96
C ARG A 251 -6.54 11.24 32.99
N LEU A 252 -5.31 10.74 33.14
CA LEU A 252 -4.29 11.28 34.05
C LEU A 252 -3.75 12.65 33.61
N ARG A 253 -4.06 13.11 32.39
CA ARG A 253 -3.67 14.43 31.86
C ARG A 253 -3.93 15.58 32.84
N ARG A 254 -5.01 15.52 33.62
CA ARG A 254 -5.38 16.60 34.57
C ARG A 254 -4.38 16.74 35.72
N ARG A 255 -3.54 15.73 35.95
CA ARG A 255 -2.51 15.69 37.00
C ARG A 255 -1.10 15.83 36.44
N MET A 256 -0.91 15.77 35.12
CA MET A 256 0.39 15.88 34.49
C MET A 256 0.83 17.35 34.40
N PRO A 257 2.09 17.67 34.71
CA PRO A 257 2.67 18.98 34.41
C PRO A 257 2.50 19.32 32.92
N PRO A 258 2.06 20.54 32.56
CA PRO A 258 1.76 20.91 31.17
C PRO A 258 2.92 20.71 30.19
N TYR A 259 4.17 20.84 30.64
CA TYR A 259 5.36 20.65 29.82
C TYR A 259 5.63 19.18 29.46
N LEU A 260 5.08 18.22 30.20
CA LEU A 260 5.20 16.79 29.90
C LEU A 260 4.14 16.31 28.90
N LEU A 261 3.01 17.02 28.74
CA LEU A 261 1.94 16.61 27.84
C LEU A 261 2.40 16.42 26.39
N PRO A 262 3.17 17.34 25.78
CA PRO A 262 3.68 17.16 24.42
C PRO A 262 4.61 15.96 24.28
N VAL A 263 5.51 15.75 25.26
CA VAL A 263 6.46 14.63 25.26
C VAL A 263 5.71 13.30 25.35
N VAL A 264 4.72 13.20 26.25
CA VAL A 264 3.86 12.01 26.38
C VAL A 264 3.06 11.80 25.10
N ALA A 265 2.51 12.86 24.51
CA ALA A 265 1.71 12.77 23.29
C ALA A 265 2.51 12.29 22.08
N VAL A 266 3.73 12.80 21.89
CA VAL A 266 4.67 12.37 20.85
C VAL A 266 5.13 10.93 21.09
N THR A 267 5.44 10.57 22.33
CA THR A 267 5.86 9.20 22.69
C THR A 267 4.73 8.20 22.42
N VAL A 268 3.50 8.55 22.80
CA VAL A 268 2.31 7.72 22.55
C VAL A 268 2.03 7.60 21.05
N ALA A 269 2.12 8.69 20.28
CA ALA A 269 1.93 8.65 18.82
C ALA A 269 3.05 7.86 18.09
N GLY A 270 4.31 8.06 18.48
CA GLY A 270 5.46 7.33 17.94
C GLY A 270 5.37 5.83 18.23
N THR A 271 5.01 5.45 19.46
CA THR A 271 4.74 4.06 19.83
C THR A 271 3.59 3.48 19.01
N GLY A 272 2.51 4.24 18.83
CA GLY A 272 1.40 3.83 17.97
C GLY A 272 1.82 3.53 16.54
N THR A 273 2.70 4.37 15.98
CA THR A 273 3.26 4.18 14.63
C THR A 273 4.08 2.89 14.52
N LEU A 274 4.93 2.60 15.51
CA LEU A 274 5.71 1.36 15.56
C LEU A 274 4.81 0.12 15.70
N LEU A 275 3.76 0.20 16.53
CA LEU A 275 2.81 -0.89 16.73
C LEU A 275 1.94 -1.15 15.49
N VAL A 276 1.54 -0.13 14.73
CA VAL A 276 0.82 -0.33 13.44
C VAL A 276 1.68 -1.08 12.42
N ALA A 277 3.00 -0.91 12.45
CA ALA A 277 3.91 -1.60 11.54
C ALA A 277 4.18 -3.07 11.93
N ALA A 278 3.83 -3.48 13.15
CA ALA A 278 4.02 -4.85 13.63
C ALA A 278 2.78 -5.72 13.35
N PRO A 279 2.91 -6.89 12.67
CA PRO A 279 1.80 -7.80 12.43
C PRO A 279 1.10 -8.19 13.75
N GLY A 280 -0.21 -7.98 13.83
CA GLY A 280 -1.03 -8.32 15.00
C GLY A 280 -1.11 -7.26 16.11
N TRP A 281 -0.61 -6.04 15.89
CA TRP A 281 -0.68 -4.90 16.83
C TRP A 281 -1.39 -3.65 16.27
N VAL A 282 -2.09 -3.82 15.15
CA VAL A 282 -2.69 -2.72 14.38
C VAL A 282 -3.74 -1.96 15.19
N ILE A 283 -4.55 -2.64 16.00
CA ILE A 283 -5.64 -1.99 16.76
C ILE A 283 -5.03 -1.15 17.89
N ALA A 284 -4.03 -1.70 18.60
CA ALA A 284 -3.31 -0.94 19.62
C ALA A 284 -2.58 0.25 19.04
N GLY A 285 -1.89 0.04 17.90
CA GLY A 285 -1.22 1.11 17.19
C GLY A 285 -2.17 2.24 16.83
N ALA A 286 -3.36 1.91 16.31
CA ALA A 286 -4.40 2.89 16.03
C ALA A 286 -4.92 3.61 17.29
N VAL A 287 -5.14 2.90 18.40
CA VAL A 287 -5.58 3.55 19.65
C VAL A 287 -4.49 4.45 20.23
N PHE A 288 -3.22 4.05 20.19
CA PHE A 288 -2.11 4.91 20.58
C PHE A 288 -2.01 6.16 19.70
N LEU A 289 -2.19 6.02 18.39
CA LEU A 289 -2.24 7.16 17.49
C LEU A 289 -3.40 8.11 17.85
N ILE A 290 -4.60 7.58 18.12
CA ILE A 290 -5.78 8.37 18.54
C ILE A 290 -5.53 9.07 19.89
N CYS A 291 -4.98 8.36 20.88
CA CYS A 291 -4.71 8.93 22.21
C CYS A 291 -3.56 9.94 22.18
N GLY A 292 -2.50 9.69 21.41
CA GLY A 292 -1.39 10.62 21.21
C GLY A 292 -1.84 11.87 20.45
N ALA A 293 -2.70 11.71 19.44
CA ALA A 293 -3.37 12.80 18.74
C ALA A 293 -4.25 13.63 19.69
N TRP A 294 -5.04 12.95 20.53
CA TRP A 294 -5.93 13.60 21.49
C TRP A 294 -5.15 14.35 22.57
N LEU A 295 -4.07 13.78 23.11
CA LEU A 295 -3.17 14.45 24.05
C LEU A 295 -2.47 15.67 23.40
N SER A 296 -2.04 15.55 22.14
CA SER A 296 -1.44 16.65 21.38
C SER A 296 -2.44 17.79 21.15
N ALA A 297 -3.70 17.46 20.86
CA ALA A 297 -4.77 18.44 20.67
C ALA A 297 -5.11 19.22 21.96
N LEU A 298 -4.83 18.64 23.13
CA LEU A 298 -5.12 19.21 24.45
C LEU A 298 -3.92 19.90 25.11
N ALA A 299 -2.71 19.81 24.54
CA ALA A 299 -1.48 20.36 25.11
C ALA A 299 -1.43 21.91 25.20
N PRO A 300 -2.07 22.72 24.32
CA PRO A 300 -2.01 24.17 24.44
C PRO A 300 -3.30 24.74 25.01
N GLY A 301 -3.26 25.29 26.22
CA GLY A 301 -4.44 25.96 26.77
C GLY A 301 -4.40 26.50 28.20
N ARG A 302 -3.26 26.91 28.74
CA ARG A 302 -3.21 27.91 29.83
C ARG A 302 -2.02 28.84 29.63
N SER A 303 -2.02 29.59 28.53
CA SER A 303 -1.29 30.86 28.54
C SER A 303 -2.03 31.78 29.50
N SER A 304 -1.34 32.17 30.56
CA SER A 304 -1.72 33.19 31.54
C SER A 304 -2.52 34.33 30.91
N GLY A 305 -3.82 34.44 31.26
CA GLY A 305 -4.70 35.64 31.34
C GLY A 305 -4.73 36.73 30.26
N VAL A 306 -3.74 36.82 29.39
CA VAL A 306 -3.61 37.78 28.32
C VAL A 306 -4.33 37.17 27.14
N ARG A 307 -5.56 37.63 26.92
CA ARG A 307 -6.30 37.42 25.69
C ARG A 307 -5.33 37.81 24.55
N PRO A 308 -4.80 36.87 23.75
CA PRO A 308 -4.00 37.26 22.60
C PRO A 308 -4.90 38.19 21.79
N ALA A 309 -4.41 39.40 21.50
CA ALA A 309 -5.08 40.32 20.60
C ALA A 309 -5.52 39.50 19.39
N ALA A 310 -6.81 39.57 19.04
CA ALA A 310 -7.40 38.76 17.99
C ALA A 310 -6.41 38.72 16.82
N PRO A 311 -5.92 37.53 16.41
CA PRO A 311 -4.89 37.44 15.39
C PRO A 311 -5.37 38.28 14.22
N SER A 312 -4.63 39.35 13.95
CA SER A 312 -4.95 40.32 12.91
C SER A 312 -5.35 39.52 11.69
N SER A 313 -6.63 39.59 11.31
CA SER A 313 -7.17 38.82 10.19
C SER A 313 -6.25 39.07 9.02
N ILE A 314 -5.49 38.04 8.62
CA ILE A 314 -4.67 38.12 7.41
C ILE A 314 -5.67 38.52 6.33
N PRO A 315 -5.49 39.69 5.66
CA PRO A 315 -6.44 40.15 4.67
C PRO A 315 -6.64 39.01 3.67
N SER A 316 -7.90 38.61 3.48
CA SER A 316 -8.23 37.54 2.53
C SER A 316 -7.57 37.92 1.20
N PRO A 317 -6.61 37.13 0.70
CA PRO A 317 -5.90 37.50 -0.50
C PRO A 317 -6.92 37.71 -1.62
N ASN A 318 -6.63 38.67 -2.50
CA ASN A 318 -7.51 38.95 -3.62
C ASN A 318 -7.71 37.64 -4.41
N PRO A 319 -8.95 37.20 -4.71
CA PRO A 319 -9.20 35.95 -5.44
C PRO A 319 -8.42 35.89 -6.76
N TRP A 320 -8.18 37.03 -7.40
CA TRP A 320 -7.35 37.13 -8.61
C TRP A 320 -5.89 36.74 -8.39
N GLN A 321 -5.33 36.98 -7.21
CA GLN A 321 -3.97 36.52 -6.86
C GLN A 321 -3.92 35.00 -6.82
N HIS A 322 -4.93 34.35 -6.23
CA HIS A 322 -4.98 32.88 -6.21
C HIS A 322 -5.18 32.28 -7.60
N VAL A 323 -5.98 32.93 -8.46
CA VAL A 323 -6.11 32.56 -9.88
C VAL A 323 -4.75 32.68 -10.57
N ALA A 324 -4.06 33.81 -10.44
CA ALA A 324 -2.76 34.03 -11.06
C ALA A 324 -1.70 33.02 -10.58
N LEU A 325 -1.61 32.77 -9.27
CA LEU A 325 -0.72 31.75 -8.70
C LEU A 325 -1.09 30.35 -9.19
N GLY A 326 -2.38 30.01 -9.26
CA GLY A 326 -2.84 28.74 -9.82
C GLY A 326 -2.41 28.57 -11.28
N SER A 327 -2.56 29.61 -12.09
CA SER A 327 -2.08 29.62 -13.49
C SER A 327 -0.57 29.46 -13.58
N ILE A 328 0.20 30.13 -12.72
CA ILE A 328 1.67 29.97 -12.66
C ILE A 328 2.04 28.53 -12.32
N VAL A 329 1.38 27.91 -11.33
CA VAL A 329 1.57 26.50 -10.98
C VAL A 329 1.26 25.59 -12.17
N THR A 330 0.16 25.84 -12.90
CA THR A 330 -0.17 25.08 -14.11
C THR A 330 0.92 25.21 -15.16
N ILE A 331 1.36 26.43 -15.47
CA ILE A 331 2.41 26.67 -16.48
C ILE A 331 3.73 25.99 -16.07
N ALA A 332 4.12 26.08 -14.80
CA ALA A 332 5.31 25.42 -14.29
C ALA A 332 5.21 23.90 -14.43
N LEU A 333 4.07 23.29 -14.07
CA LEU A 333 3.85 21.86 -14.21
C LEU A 333 3.83 21.40 -15.67
N VAL A 334 3.19 22.16 -16.57
CA VAL A 334 3.23 21.87 -18.02
C VAL A 334 4.68 21.91 -18.52
N SER A 335 5.45 22.91 -18.10
CA SER A 335 6.86 23.07 -18.49
C SER A 335 7.77 21.95 -17.96
N ILE A 336 7.34 21.24 -16.92
CA ILE A 336 8.07 20.09 -16.36
C ILE A 336 7.61 18.78 -16.99
N LEU A 337 6.28 18.57 -17.08
CA LEU A 337 5.70 17.30 -17.52
C LEU A 337 5.82 17.09 -19.03
N VAL A 338 5.62 18.14 -19.84
CA VAL A 338 5.62 18.01 -21.31
C VAL A 338 7.00 17.67 -21.86
N PRO A 339 8.11 18.35 -21.50
CA PRO A 339 9.44 17.93 -21.95
C PRO A 339 9.80 16.52 -21.50
N GLY A 340 9.36 16.13 -20.30
CA GLY A 340 9.54 14.79 -19.76
C GLY A 340 8.82 13.68 -20.53
N ILE A 341 7.96 14.01 -21.51
CA ILE A 341 7.37 13.02 -22.44
C ILE A 341 8.47 12.43 -23.35
N ALA A 342 9.43 13.23 -23.81
CA ALA A 342 10.51 12.73 -24.67
C ALA A 342 11.37 11.68 -23.94
N ASP A 343 11.66 11.89 -22.66
CA ASP A 343 12.42 10.95 -21.83
C ASP A 343 11.73 9.58 -21.66
N THR A 344 10.40 9.52 -21.87
CA THR A 344 9.60 8.31 -21.72
C THR A 344 9.58 7.41 -22.97
N GLU A 345 10.34 7.72 -24.02
CA GLU A 345 10.55 6.78 -25.14
C GLU A 345 11.27 5.51 -24.68
N SER A 346 12.14 5.62 -23.66
CA SER A 346 12.77 4.48 -22.99
C SER A 346 11.81 3.67 -22.10
N ARG A 347 10.65 4.25 -21.75
CA ARG A 347 9.66 3.70 -20.81
C ARG A 347 8.29 3.63 -21.46
N TYR A 348 8.14 2.77 -22.44
CA TYR A 348 6.84 2.48 -23.04
C TYR A 348 5.96 1.70 -22.07
N HIS A 349 4.79 2.25 -21.71
CA HIS A 349 3.85 1.51 -20.87
C HIS A 349 3.01 0.60 -21.76
N VAL A 350 2.99 -0.70 -21.45
CA VAL A 350 2.39 -1.75 -22.30
C VAL A 350 0.92 -1.47 -22.67
N ASP A 351 0.16 -0.86 -21.77
CA ASP A 351 -1.25 -0.54 -22.02
C ASP A 351 -1.47 0.60 -23.04
N GLU A 352 -0.45 1.42 -23.36
CA GLU A 352 -0.58 2.54 -24.30
C GLU A 352 -0.86 2.05 -25.73
N SER A 353 -0.42 0.83 -26.09
CA SER A 353 -0.70 0.23 -27.40
C SER A 353 -2.20 0.09 -27.64
N TYR A 354 -2.94 -0.15 -26.56
CA TYR A 354 -4.38 -0.32 -26.59
C TYR A 354 -5.10 1.01 -26.38
N TRP A 355 -4.71 1.78 -25.36
CA TRP A 355 -5.42 3.00 -25.02
C TRP A 355 -5.38 4.02 -26.14
N VAL A 356 -4.22 4.27 -26.77
CA VAL A 356 -4.12 5.29 -27.81
C VAL A 356 -4.99 4.94 -29.02
N SER A 357 -4.87 3.72 -29.52
CA SER A 357 -5.61 3.24 -30.70
C SER A 357 -7.14 3.29 -30.48
N VAL A 358 -7.61 2.74 -29.36
CA VAL A 358 -9.04 2.77 -28.98
C VAL A 358 -9.53 4.20 -28.76
N SER A 359 -8.67 5.06 -28.22
CA SER A 359 -9.02 6.45 -27.93
C SER A 359 -9.21 7.29 -29.18
N VAL A 360 -8.32 7.14 -30.17
CA VAL A 360 -8.47 7.81 -31.48
C VAL A 360 -9.77 7.41 -32.14
N GLN A 361 -10.09 6.10 -32.14
CA GLN A 361 -11.36 5.60 -32.68
C GLN A 361 -12.56 6.17 -31.91
N ALA A 362 -12.54 6.12 -30.57
CA ALA A 362 -13.62 6.65 -29.74
C ALA A 362 -13.86 8.14 -29.99
N PHE A 363 -12.80 8.95 -30.06
CA PHE A 363 -12.90 10.38 -30.33
C PHE A 363 -13.45 10.66 -31.73
N ARG A 364 -12.89 9.99 -32.76
CA ARG A 364 -13.32 10.12 -34.15
C ARG A 364 -14.81 9.76 -34.30
N THR A 365 -15.21 8.60 -33.82
CA THR A 365 -16.59 8.12 -33.95
C THR A 365 -17.57 9.03 -33.22
N ALA A 366 -17.25 9.48 -31.99
CA ALA A 366 -18.16 10.34 -31.23
C ALA A 366 -18.26 11.78 -31.76
N PHE A 367 -17.14 12.41 -32.16
CA PHE A 367 -17.11 13.86 -32.42
C PHE A 367 -16.96 14.23 -33.91
N ILE A 368 -16.28 13.39 -34.70
CA ILE A 368 -16.01 13.66 -36.13
C ILE A 368 -17.10 12.99 -36.98
N GLU A 369 -17.28 11.68 -36.84
CA GLU A 369 -18.30 10.92 -37.58
C GLU A 369 -19.69 11.12 -36.99
N ARG A 370 -19.76 11.39 -35.67
CA ARG A 370 -21.00 11.55 -34.90
C ARG A 370 -21.92 10.32 -35.00
N ASP A 371 -21.31 9.15 -35.13
CA ASP A 371 -22.00 7.87 -35.22
C ASP A 371 -22.06 7.22 -33.83
N LEU A 372 -23.12 7.53 -33.08
CA LEU A 372 -23.35 6.99 -31.74
C LEU A 372 -23.86 5.55 -31.77
N ASP A 373 -24.33 5.07 -32.93
CA ASP A 373 -24.81 3.72 -33.16
C ASP A 373 -23.72 2.80 -33.76
N HIS A 374 -22.50 3.34 -33.94
CA HIS A 374 -21.38 2.60 -34.52
C HIS A 374 -21.10 1.30 -33.75
N PRO A 375 -20.87 0.16 -34.45
CA PRO A 375 -20.65 -1.14 -33.80
C PRO A 375 -19.51 -1.16 -32.78
N PHE A 376 -18.51 -0.27 -32.93
CA PHE A 376 -17.44 -0.05 -31.94
C PHE A 376 -17.92 0.07 -30.49
N TRP A 377 -19.09 0.69 -30.26
CA TRP A 377 -19.64 0.87 -28.92
C TRP A 377 -20.22 -0.41 -28.32
N PHE A 378 -20.60 -1.37 -29.17
CA PHE A 378 -21.38 -2.55 -28.81
C PHE A 378 -20.68 -3.88 -29.12
N ASP A 379 -19.58 -3.88 -29.88
CA ASP A 379 -18.86 -5.11 -30.22
C ASP A 379 -18.01 -5.58 -29.03
N TYR A 380 -18.71 -6.23 -28.08
CA TYR A 380 -18.19 -6.67 -26.78
C TYR A 380 -17.15 -7.80 -26.87
N ALA A 381 -17.03 -8.43 -28.04
CA ALA A 381 -16.29 -9.68 -28.23
C ALA A 381 -14.78 -9.46 -28.42
N SER A 382 -14.36 -8.31 -28.94
CA SER A 382 -13.00 -8.15 -29.46
C SER A 382 -11.97 -7.67 -28.44
N LEU A 383 -12.30 -6.79 -27.49
CA LEU A 383 -11.35 -6.38 -26.43
C LEU A 383 -12.02 -5.91 -25.13
N HIS A 384 -11.54 -6.46 -24.02
CA HIS A 384 -11.89 -6.08 -22.64
C HIS A 384 -11.70 -4.59 -22.33
N ILE A 385 -10.86 -3.92 -23.12
CA ILE A 385 -10.41 -2.53 -23.01
C ILE A 385 -11.52 -1.55 -23.44
N LEU A 386 -12.43 -1.96 -24.31
CA LEU A 386 -13.58 -1.14 -24.72
C LEU A 386 -14.55 -0.86 -23.57
N ARG A 387 -14.58 -1.73 -22.55
CA ARG A 387 -15.50 -1.66 -21.40
C ARG A 387 -15.15 -0.58 -20.37
N HIS A 388 -14.09 0.19 -20.59
CA HIS A 388 -13.79 1.35 -19.76
C HIS A 388 -14.62 2.57 -20.17
N PRO A 389 -14.99 3.44 -19.22
CA PRO A 389 -15.65 4.70 -19.51
C PRO A 389 -14.89 5.56 -20.54
N GLN A 390 -15.62 6.38 -21.33
CA GLN A 390 -15.07 6.98 -22.56
C GLN A 390 -14.38 8.34 -22.42
N ILE A 391 -14.57 9.12 -21.35
CA ILE A 391 -14.08 10.51 -21.29
C ILE A 391 -12.56 10.59 -21.38
N SER A 392 -11.83 9.73 -20.67
CA SER A 392 -10.36 9.68 -20.78
C SER A 392 -9.93 9.30 -22.20
N LYS A 393 -10.68 8.41 -22.86
CA LYS A 393 -10.41 8.03 -24.25
C LYS A 393 -10.64 9.19 -25.20
N TYR A 394 -11.65 10.02 -24.98
CA TYR A 394 -11.84 11.23 -25.78
C TYR A 394 -10.67 12.20 -25.64
N ILE A 395 -10.12 12.39 -24.44
CA ILE A 395 -8.99 13.29 -24.20
C ILE A 395 -7.71 12.77 -24.86
N ILE A 396 -7.41 11.48 -24.70
CA ILE A 396 -6.24 10.82 -25.32
C ILE A 396 -6.37 10.87 -26.85
N GLY A 397 -7.55 10.50 -27.36
CA GLY A 397 -7.85 10.45 -28.78
C GLY A 397 -7.82 11.81 -29.45
N ALA A 398 -8.34 12.85 -28.78
CA ALA A 398 -8.26 14.23 -29.27
C ALA A 398 -6.81 14.67 -29.46
N GLY A 399 -5.91 14.35 -28.51
CA GLY A 399 -4.50 14.69 -28.59
C GLY A 399 -3.83 14.11 -29.85
N ALA A 400 -4.00 12.81 -30.07
CA ALA A 400 -3.46 12.15 -31.26
C ALA A 400 -4.14 12.59 -32.57
N TYR A 401 -5.48 12.73 -32.56
CA TYR A 401 -6.24 13.11 -33.75
C TYR A 401 -5.91 14.54 -34.22
N LEU A 402 -5.80 15.50 -33.29
CA LEU A 402 -5.42 16.89 -33.60
C LEU A 402 -3.98 17.01 -34.08
N ALA A 403 -3.11 16.05 -33.75
CA ALA A 403 -1.76 15.95 -34.29
C ALA A 403 -1.70 15.30 -35.70
N GLY A 404 -2.85 14.96 -36.31
CA GLY A 404 -2.94 14.38 -37.65
C GLY A 404 -3.01 12.86 -37.69
N TYR A 405 -3.07 12.18 -36.55
CA TYR A 405 -3.16 10.72 -36.48
C TYR A 405 -4.62 10.25 -36.41
N HIS A 406 -5.23 10.05 -37.58
CA HIS A 406 -6.67 9.73 -37.69
C HIS A 406 -6.99 8.23 -37.69
N ASP A 407 -6.01 7.39 -38.04
CA ASP A 407 -6.13 5.94 -38.17
C ASP A 407 -4.95 5.27 -37.46
N VAL A 408 -5.08 5.07 -36.15
CA VAL A 408 -4.03 4.42 -35.35
C VAL A 408 -4.32 2.92 -35.24
N PRO A 409 -3.46 2.04 -35.78
CA PRO A 409 -3.70 0.60 -35.75
C PRO A 409 -3.64 0.07 -34.32
N MET A 410 -4.55 -0.84 -34.01
CA MET A 410 -4.56 -1.54 -32.74
C MET A 410 -3.45 -2.59 -32.71
N LEU A 411 -2.36 -2.27 -32.02
CA LEU A 411 -1.21 -3.16 -31.88
C LEU A 411 -1.35 -4.00 -30.61
N LEU A 412 -1.56 -5.31 -30.77
CA LEU A 412 -1.67 -6.26 -29.66
C LEU A 412 -0.29 -6.46 -29.02
N TYR A 413 -0.06 -5.80 -27.89
CA TYR A 413 1.18 -5.96 -27.11
C TYR A 413 1.27 -7.37 -26.54
N ASN A 414 2.44 -8.01 -26.68
CA ASN A 414 2.67 -9.34 -26.13
C ASN A 414 3.35 -9.25 -24.76
N PHE A 415 2.55 -9.47 -23.72
CA PHE A 415 2.99 -9.46 -22.32
C PHE A 415 4.02 -10.53 -21.97
N ARG A 416 4.20 -11.55 -22.81
CA ARG A 416 5.22 -12.60 -22.63
C ARG A 416 6.59 -12.22 -23.19
N GLN A 417 6.66 -11.11 -23.92
CA GLN A 417 7.86 -10.66 -24.62
C GLN A 417 8.27 -9.29 -24.09
N ASP A 418 9.56 -8.99 -24.14
CA ASP A 418 10.08 -7.70 -23.70
C ASP A 418 9.71 -6.55 -24.68
N LEU A 419 10.05 -5.32 -24.29
CA LEU A 419 9.76 -4.14 -25.09
C LEU A 419 10.53 -4.14 -26.43
N ALA A 420 11.77 -4.61 -26.44
CA ALA A 420 12.61 -4.62 -27.62
C ALA A 420 12.03 -5.55 -28.70
N TRP A 421 11.61 -6.75 -28.29
CA TRP A 421 10.92 -7.71 -29.14
C TRP A 421 9.61 -7.13 -29.67
N ASN A 422 8.78 -6.54 -28.81
CA ASN A 422 7.52 -5.93 -29.25
C ASN A 422 7.77 -4.78 -30.25
N LYS A 423 8.81 -3.96 -30.03
CA LYS A 423 9.20 -2.89 -30.96
C LYS A 423 9.66 -3.46 -32.31
N ALA A 424 10.51 -4.50 -32.30
CA ALA A 424 11.00 -5.17 -33.51
C ALA A 424 9.89 -5.83 -34.33
N HIS A 425 8.80 -6.27 -33.68
CA HIS A 425 7.65 -6.90 -34.32
C HIS A 425 6.51 -5.93 -34.62
N GLY A 426 6.75 -4.61 -34.53
CA GLY A 426 5.74 -3.59 -34.83
C GLY A 426 4.53 -3.63 -33.88
N ARG A 427 4.72 -4.05 -32.62
CA ARG A 427 3.69 -4.12 -31.57
C ARG A 427 3.73 -2.92 -30.60
N VAL A 428 4.59 -1.96 -30.89
CA VAL A 428 4.74 -0.69 -30.17
C VAL A 428 4.39 0.42 -31.13
N LEU A 429 3.60 1.39 -30.67
CA LEU A 429 3.22 2.53 -31.51
C LEU A 429 4.45 3.41 -31.83
N PRO A 430 4.45 4.12 -32.96
CA PRO A 430 5.49 5.12 -33.24
C PRO A 430 5.55 6.19 -32.14
N PRO A 431 6.75 6.65 -31.74
CA PRO A 431 6.92 7.63 -30.67
C PRO A 431 6.14 8.93 -30.88
N GLU A 432 5.94 9.35 -32.13
CA GLU A 432 5.25 10.58 -32.48
C GLU A 432 3.74 10.50 -32.19
N ILE A 433 3.13 9.33 -32.44
CA ILE A 433 1.73 9.06 -32.13
C ILE A 433 1.52 9.00 -30.62
N ILE A 434 2.41 8.29 -29.92
CA ILE A 434 2.38 8.17 -28.47
C ILE A 434 2.59 9.53 -27.81
N GLY A 435 3.56 10.32 -28.28
CA GLY A 435 3.87 11.65 -27.75
C GLY A 435 2.67 12.59 -27.85
N ALA A 436 1.96 12.58 -28.98
CA ALA A 436 0.73 13.36 -29.16
C ALA A 436 -0.39 12.96 -28.18
N ALA A 437 -0.55 11.65 -27.94
CA ALA A 437 -1.51 11.13 -26.97
C ALA A 437 -1.11 11.44 -25.51
N ARG A 438 0.19 11.31 -25.19
CA ARG A 438 0.75 11.64 -23.86
C ARG A 438 0.63 13.13 -23.55
N PHE A 439 0.72 14.01 -24.56
CA PHE A 439 0.61 15.45 -24.38
C PHE A 439 -0.73 15.86 -23.73
N SER A 440 -1.86 15.32 -24.21
CA SER A 440 -3.16 15.65 -23.64
C SER A 440 -3.29 15.14 -22.20
N VAL A 441 -2.73 13.98 -21.88
CA VAL A 441 -2.69 13.46 -20.51
C VAL A 441 -1.79 14.30 -19.61
N ALA A 442 -0.61 14.72 -20.07
CA ALA A 442 0.28 15.61 -19.33
C ALA A 442 -0.39 16.95 -18.99
N LEU A 443 -1.20 17.49 -19.91
CA LEU A 443 -2.01 18.68 -19.64
C LEU A 443 -3.03 18.43 -18.52
N THR A 444 -3.71 17.28 -18.53
CA THR A 444 -4.60 16.91 -17.41
C THR A 444 -3.84 16.70 -16.10
N GLY A 445 -2.60 16.18 -16.14
CA GLY A 445 -1.70 16.07 -14.98
C GLY A 445 -1.33 17.43 -14.39
N ALA A 446 -1.03 18.42 -15.24
CA ALA A 446 -0.80 19.79 -14.78
C ALA A 446 -2.06 20.41 -14.15
N LEU A 447 -3.24 20.13 -14.71
CA LEU A 447 -4.52 20.54 -14.14
C LEU A 447 -4.83 19.85 -12.81
N CYS A 448 -4.44 18.58 -12.60
CA CYS A 448 -4.48 17.94 -11.28
C CYS A 448 -3.72 18.77 -10.25
N GLY A 449 -2.48 19.17 -10.56
CA GLY A 449 -1.69 20.00 -9.67
C GLY A 449 -2.33 21.37 -9.42
N ALA A 450 -2.93 22.00 -10.44
CA ALA A 450 -3.70 23.22 -10.26
C ALA A 450 -4.84 23.02 -9.25
N PHE A 451 -5.71 22.04 -9.47
CA PHE A 451 -6.84 21.78 -8.57
C PHE A 451 -6.39 21.38 -7.17
N LEU A 452 -5.27 20.68 -7.03
CA LEU A 452 -4.67 20.36 -5.73
C LEU A 452 -4.13 21.60 -5.02
N TYR A 453 -3.49 22.53 -5.73
CA TYR A 453 -3.08 23.82 -5.18
C TYR A 453 -4.28 24.58 -4.62
N TRP A 454 -5.40 24.63 -5.35
CA TRP A 454 -6.62 25.29 -4.90
C TRP A 454 -7.23 24.62 -3.66
N LEU A 455 -7.15 23.29 -3.54
CA LEU A 455 -7.54 22.59 -2.31
C LEU A 455 -6.63 22.98 -1.14
N GLY A 456 -5.31 22.98 -1.33
CA GLY A 456 -4.36 23.40 -0.29
C GLY A 456 -4.54 24.85 0.16
N VAL A 457 -4.86 25.76 -0.78
CA VAL A 457 -5.23 27.16 -0.47
C VAL A 457 -6.45 27.21 0.46
N GLN A 458 -7.47 26.40 0.18
CA GLN A 458 -8.69 26.35 1.01
C GLN A 458 -8.45 25.73 2.39
N VAL A 459 -7.45 24.85 2.53
CA VAL A 459 -7.09 24.21 3.80
C VAL A 459 -6.28 25.12 4.70
N ALA A 460 -5.18 25.68 4.20
CA ALA A 460 -4.22 26.40 5.05
C ALA A 460 -3.45 27.49 4.30
N GLY A 461 -3.95 27.91 3.14
CA GLY A 461 -3.39 29.01 2.37
C GLY A 461 -2.40 28.57 1.27
N PRO A 462 -1.85 29.55 0.53
CA PRO A 462 -1.13 29.30 -0.71
C PRO A 462 0.14 28.46 -0.53
N VAL A 463 0.83 28.58 0.61
CA VAL A 463 2.04 27.80 0.89
C VAL A 463 1.71 26.31 0.99
N THR A 464 0.61 25.95 1.67
CA THR A 464 0.13 24.56 1.72
C THR A 464 -0.24 24.05 0.34
N GLY A 465 -0.89 24.88 -0.48
CA GLY A 465 -1.18 24.54 -1.88
C GLY A 465 0.08 24.23 -2.69
N ILE A 466 1.08 25.11 -2.64
CA ILE A 466 2.34 24.91 -3.37
C ILE A 466 3.05 23.64 -2.89
N LEU A 467 3.16 23.46 -1.57
CA LEU A 467 3.82 22.29 -0.98
C LEU A 467 3.09 20.99 -1.33
N ALA A 468 1.75 20.98 -1.34
CA ALA A 468 0.97 19.81 -1.76
C ALA A 468 1.23 19.45 -3.22
N VAL A 469 1.35 20.44 -4.12
CA VAL A 469 1.68 20.19 -5.52
C VAL A 469 3.10 19.65 -5.69
N VAL A 470 4.07 20.20 -4.96
CA VAL A 470 5.46 19.71 -4.98
C VAL A 470 5.53 18.26 -4.52
N LEU A 471 4.89 17.91 -3.40
CA LEU A 471 4.86 16.53 -2.90
C LEU A 471 4.10 15.60 -3.85
N PHE A 472 3.03 16.09 -4.48
CA PHE A 472 2.25 15.33 -5.45
C PHE A 472 3.06 15.01 -6.71
N ILE A 473 3.74 15.99 -7.30
CA ILE A 473 4.53 15.77 -8.52
C ILE A 473 5.82 14.98 -8.26
N ALA A 474 6.37 15.08 -7.05
CA ALA A 474 7.52 14.30 -6.62
C ALA A 474 7.19 12.81 -6.41
N THR A 475 5.92 12.46 -6.27
CA THR A 475 5.47 11.07 -6.13
C THR A 475 5.72 10.30 -7.45
N PRO A 476 6.52 9.21 -7.48
CA PRO A 476 6.96 8.60 -8.74
C PRO A 476 5.81 8.05 -9.59
N VAL A 477 4.80 7.45 -8.95
CA VAL A 477 3.61 6.98 -9.68
C VAL A 477 2.84 8.15 -10.32
N VAL A 478 2.81 9.33 -9.70
CA VAL A 478 2.18 10.51 -10.32
C VAL A 478 3.04 11.01 -11.48
N TRP A 479 4.35 11.10 -11.26
CA TRP A 479 5.32 11.54 -12.26
C TRP A 479 5.25 10.71 -13.54
N ASP A 480 5.20 9.38 -13.41
CA ASP A 480 5.14 8.47 -14.55
C ASP A 480 3.76 8.48 -15.22
N TYR A 481 2.68 8.32 -14.45
CA TYR A 481 1.34 8.23 -15.03
C TYR A 481 0.83 9.55 -15.61
N ALA A 482 1.30 10.70 -15.12
CA ALA A 482 1.02 12.00 -15.73
C ALA A 482 1.62 12.14 -17.13
N ARG A 483 2.57 11.27 -17.52
CA ARG A 483 3.24 11.30 -18.81
C ARG A 483 2.90 10.11 -19.70
N PHE A 484 2.17 9.10 -19.20
CA PHE A 484 1.67 8.00 -20.01
C PHE A 484 0.25 8.28 -20.52
N ALA A 485 -0.09 7.78 -21.70
CA ALA A 485 -1.42 7.85 -22.29
C ALA A 485 -2.40 6.89 -21.58
N MET A 486 -2.69 7.15 -20.31
CA MET A 486 -3.47 6.30 -19.41
C MET A 486 -4.75 7.00 -18.95
N LEU A 487 -5.77 6.20 -18.60
CA LEU A 487 -7.08 6.72 -18.18
C LEU A 487 -7.10 7.35 -16.77
N ASP A 488 -6.06 7.07 -15.98
CA ASP A 488 -5.98 7.36 -14.55
C ASP A 488 -5.92 8.85 -14.22
N ILE A 489 -5.06 9.60 -14.92
CA ILE A 489 -4.82 11.02 -14.62
C ILE A 489 -5.99 11.92 -15.01
N PRO A 490 -6.66 11.74 -16.18
CA PRO A 490 -7.87 12.50 -16.45
C PRO A 490 -8.99 12.24 -15.43
N ALA A 491 -9.14 11.00 -14.97
CA ALA A 491 -10.10 10.67 -13.90
C ALA A 491 -9.76 11.37 -12.58
N LEU A 492 -8.46 11.39 -12.22
CA LEU A 492 -7.95 12.11 -11.06
C LEU A 492 -8.22 13.63 -11.18
N MET A 493 -7.99 14.20 -12.36
CA MET A 493 -8.21 15.62 -12.63
C MET A 493 -9.67 16.02 -12.42
N PHE A 494 -10.61 15.28 -13.00
CA PHE A 494 -12.04 15.55 -12.79
C PHE A 494 -12.47 15.30 -11.34
N GLY A 495 -11.87 14.31 -10.67
CA GLY A 495 -12.12 14.07 -9.25
C GLY A 495 -11.69 15.25 -8.37
N LEU A 496 -10.51 15.82 -8.62
CA LEU A 496 -10.02 17.00 -7.91
C LEU A 496 -10.83 18.26 -8.22
N LEU A 497 -11.29 18.43 -9.47
CA LEU A 497 -12.24 19.48 -9.83
C LEU A 497 -13.57 19.33 -9.07
N ALA A 498 -14.13 18.12 -9.04
CA ALA A 498 -15.37 17.82 -8.34
C ALA A 498 -15.26 18.11 -6.83
N LEU A 499 -14.13 17.80 -6.19
CA LEU A 499 -13.88 18.14 -4.79
C LEU A 499 -13.82 19.66 -4.55
N ASN A 500 -13.14 20.42 -5.42
CA ASN A 500 -13.12 21.89 -5.33
C ASN A 500 -14.54 22.48 -5.45
N LEU A 501 -15.33 21.99 -6.42
CA LEU A 501 -16.71 22.42 -6.62
C LEU A 501 -17.61 21.96 -5.45
N GLY A 502 -17.34 20.78 -4.88
CA GLY A 502 -18.01 20.23 -3.71
C GLY A 502 -17.83 21.11 -2.47
N ILE A 503 -16.62 21.61 -2.21
CA ILE A 503 -16.38 22.56 -1.11
C ILE A 503 -17.18 23.85 -1.33
N ARG A 504 -17.23 24.36 -2.56
CA ARG A 504 -18.04 25.56 -2.89
C ARG A 504 -19.53 25.30 -2.74
N ALA A 505 -20.03 24.15 -3.19
CA ALA A 505 -21.42 23.73 -3.03
C ALA A 505 -21.81 23.65 -1.56
N VAL A 506 -21.00 22.97 -0.74
CA VAL A 506 -21.19 22.85 0.71
C VAL A 506 -21.16 24.22 1.40
N THR A 507 -20.24 25.10 1.01
CA THR A 507 -20.14 26.46 1.55
C THR A 507 -21.35 27.30 1.16
N ALA A 508 -21.75 27.26 -0.11
CA ALA A 508 -22.92 27.97 -0.63
C ALA A 508 -24.21 27.53 0.09
N LEU A 509 -24.42 26.23 0.27
CA LEU A 509 -25.53 25.67 1.04
C LEU A 509 -25.53 26.19 2.48
N ARG A 510 -24.38 26.13 3.15
CA ARG A 510 -24.25 26.60 4.55
C ARG A 510 -24.54 28.09 4.72
N THR A 511 -24.19 28.89 3.71
CA THR A 511 -24.41 30.34 3.71
C THR A 511 -25.77 30.77 3.16
N GLY A 512 -26.62 29.83 2.71
CA GLY A 512 -27.89 30.15 2.06
C GLY A 512 -27.74 30.91 0.74
N SER A 513 -26.62 30.73 0.04
CA SER A 513 -26.36 31.43 -1.23
C SER A 513 -27.32 30.96 -2.32
N ALA A 514 -27.92 31.91 -3.06
CA ALA A 514 -28.80 31.62 -4.20
C ALA A 514 -28.12 30.76 -5.29
N ASN A 515 -26.78 30.77 -5.36
CA ASN A 515 -26.01 30.02 -6.34
C ASN A 515 -25.69 28.57 -5.91
N ALA A 516 -26.18 28.11 -4.74
CA ALA A 516 -25.89 26.76 -4.25
C ALA A 516 -26.27 25.66 -5.26
N GLY A 517 -27.43 25.78 -5.90
CA GLY A 517 -27.89 24.82 -6.91
C GLY A 517 -26.93 24.72 -8.12
N ALA A 518 -26.39 25.84 -8.58
CA ALA A 518 -25.43 25.86 -9.69
C ALA A 518 -24.10 25.16 -9.32
N TRP A 519 -23.59 25.41 -8.11
CA TRP A 519 -22.38 24.72 -7.63
C TRP A 519 -22.58 23.22 -7.44
N ILE A 520 -23.75 22.81 -6.95
CA ILE A 520 -24.12 21.39 -6.80
C ILE A 520 -24.20 20.71 -8.17
N ALA A 521 -24.86 21.34 -9.14
CA ALA A 521 -24.95 20.83 -10.51
C ALA A 521 -23.56 20.72 -11.16
N ALA A 522 -22.72 21.76 -11.03
CA ALA A 522 -21.35 21.74 -11.54
C ALA A 522 -20.49 20.64 -10.87
N CYS A 523 -20.63 20.46 -9.55
CA CYS A 523 -19.99 19.37 -8.82
C CYS A 523 -20.47 17.99 -9.32
N GLY A 524 -21.78 17.82 -9.52
CA GLY A 524 -22.36 16.60 -10.10
C GLY A 524 -21.84 16.33 -11.51
N ALA A 525 -21.76 17.35 -12.36
CA ALA A 525 -21.21 17.21 -13.72
C ALA A 525 -19.73 16.79 -13.70
N ALA A 526 -18.92 17.38 -12.83
CA ALA A 526 -17.52 16.99 -12.65
C ALA A 526 -17.37 15.57 -12.07
N CYS A 527 -18.23 15.17 -11.14
CA CYS A 527 -18.33 13.80 -10.64
C CYS A 527 -18.66 12.81 -11.77
N GLY A 528 -19.65 13.12 -12.60
CA GLY A 528 -19.99 12.33 -13.79
C GLY A 528 -18.85 12.25 -14.78
N ALA A 529 -18.09 13.33 -14.96
CA ALA A 529 -16.91 13.34 -15.80
C ALA A 529 -15.78 12.46 -15.24
N ALA A 530 -15.58 12.46 -13.92
CA ALA A 530 -14.59 11.61 -13.27
C ALA A 530 -14.93 10.11 -13.40
N VAL A 531 -16.20 9.74 -13.14
CA VAL A 531 -16.68 8.36 -13.32
C VAL A 531 -16.63 7.96 -14.79
N GLY A 532 -16.99 8.89 -15.69
CA GLY A 532 -16.92 8.75 -17.13
C GLY A 532 -15.49 8.64 -17.67
N ALA A 533 -14.48 9.00 -16.88
CA ALA A 533 -13.06 8.82 -17.19
C ALA A 533 -12.54 7.47 -16.66
N LYS A 534 -12.90 7.08 -15.43
CA LYS A 534 -12.57 5.77 -14.87
C LYS A 534 -13.52 5.37 -13.72
N LEU A 535 -13.97 4.12 -13.70
CA LEU A 535 -14.97 3.67 -12.71
C LEU A 535 -14.52 3.75 -11.25
N ASN A 536 -13.22 3.62 -10.95
CA ASN A 536 -12.73 3.77 -9.57
C ASN A 536 -12.93 5.21 -9.03
N ALA A 537 -13.21 6.19 -9.89
CA ALA A 537 -13.61 7.53 -9.49
C ALA A 537 -15.04 7.60 -8.93
N LEU A 538 -15.80 6.49 -8.90
CA LEU A 538 -17.12 6.41 -8.25
C LEU A 538 -17.08 6.75 -6.75
N LEU A 539 -15.90 6.69 -6.13
CA LEU A 539 -15.68 7.15 -4.76
C LEU A 539 -15.95 8.67 -4.59
N ILE A 540 -15.68 9.48 -5.62
CA ILE A 540 -15.78 10.94 -5.56
C ILE A 540 -17.24 11.43 -5.41
N PRO A 541 -18.23 10.96 -6.20
CA PRO A 541 -19.64 11.25 -5.95
C PRO A 541 -20.07 10.88 -4.53
N GLY A 542 -19.64 9.70 -4.03
CA GLY A 542 -19.93 9.26 -2.66
C GLY A 542 -19.41 10.24 -1.60
N ILE A 543 -18.18 10.72 -1.76
CA ILE A 543 -17.57 11.75 -0.89
C ILE A 543 -18.41 13.04 -0.91
N CYS A 544 -18.79 13.52 -2.10
CA CYS A 544 -19.53 14.78 -2.24
C CYS A 544 -20.95 14.68 -1.65
N VAL A 545 -21.66 13.56 -1.86
CA VAL A 545 -22.96 13.29 -1.25
C VAL A 545 -22.86 13.28 0.29
N LEU A 546 -21.86 12.57 0.84
CA LEU A 546 -21.66 12.52 2.29
C LEU A 546 -21.34 13.90 2.87
N ALA A 547 -20.51 14.69 2.18
CA ALA A 547 -20.17 16.05 2.63
C ALA A 547 -21.39 16.99 2.64
N ILE A 548 -22.23 16.95 1.60
CA ILE A 548 -23.48 17.71 1.54
C ILE A 548 -24.43 17.25 2.65
N GLY A 549 -24.62 15.93 2.80
CA GLY A 549 -25.49 15.34 3.82
C GLY A 549 -25.08 15.71 5.25
N LEU A 550 -23.80 15.56 5.60
CA LEU A 550 -23.29 15.89 6.93
C LEU A 550 -23.40 17.39 7.25
N THR A 551 -23.17 18.25 6.27
CA THR A 551 -23.28 19.70 6.46
C THR A 551 -24.72 20.10 6.77
N SER A 552 -25.69 19.50 6.08
CA SER A 552 -27.11 19.75 6.31
C SER A 552 -27.63 19.19 7.63
N VAL A 553 -27.14 18.02 8.08
CA VAL A 553 -27.49 17.50 9.41
C VAL A 553 -26.98 18.43 10.53
N ALA A 554 -25.81 19.05 10.33
CA ALA A 554 -25.24 19.98 11.30
C ALA A 554 -25.94 21.34 11.38
N HIS A 555 -26.71 21.76 10.35
CA HIS A 555 -27.42 23.03 10.29
C HIS A 555 -28.93 22.79 10.27
N GLN A 556 -29.49 22.58 11.46
CA GLN A 556 -30.81 21.98 11.66
C GLN A 556 -31.98 22.99 11.55
N HIS A 557 -32.00 23.86 10.53
CA HIS A 557 -33.19 24.68 10.24
C HIS A 557 -34.21 23.88 9.43
N GLN A 558 -35.47 23.87 9.87
CA GLN A 558 -36.54 23.01 9.34
C GLN A 558 -36.83 23.21 7.83
N SER A 559 -36.53 24.38 7.26
CA SER A 559 -36.65 24.68 5.83
C SER A 559 -35.57 24.02 4.95
N ASP A 560 -34.48 23.49 5.54
CA ASP A 560 -33.30 23.03 4.78
C ASP A 560 -33.39 21.57 4.30
N ARG A 561 -34.37 20.78 4.75
CA ARG A 561 -34.47 19.36 4.36
C ARG A 561 -34.76 19.18 2.86
N TYR A 562 -35.62 20.02 2.30
CA TYR A 562 -35.93 19.98 0.86
C TYR A 562 -34.74 20.45 0.02
N THR A 563 -34.03 21.48 0.47
CA THR A 563 -32.78 21.96 -0.17
C THR A 563 -31.70 20.88 -0.14
N LEU A 564 -31.59 20.12 0.95
CA LEU A 564 -30.68 18.96 1.04
C LEU A 564 -31.07 17.87 0.03
N ILE A 565 -32.31 17.40 0.06
CA ILE A 565 -32.76 16.30 -0.79
C ILE A 565 -32.62 16.70 -2.26
N SER A 566 -33.08 17.90 -2.63
CA SER A 566 -32.92 18.43 -3.99
C SER A 566 -31.46 18.61 -4.37
N GLY A 567 -30.59 19.02 -3.44
CA GLY A 567 -29.15 19.11 -3.65
C GLY A 567 -28.50 17.75 -3.94
N VAL A 568 -28.76 16.74 -3.11
CA VAL A 568 -28.23 15.37 -3.32
C VAL A 568 -28.78 14.77 -4.60
N VAL A 569 -30.07 14.90 -4.86
CA VAL A 569 -30.71 14.42 -6.10
C VAL A 569 -30.12 15.13 -7.31
N SER A 570 -29.92 16.46 -7.25
CA SER A 570 -29.30 17.23 -8.34
C SER A 570 -27.87 16.77 -8.61
N LEU A 571 -27.05 16.57 -7.58
CA LEU A 571 -25.69 16.07 -7.74
C LEU A 571 -25.66 14.69 -8.41
N LEU A 572 -26.47 13.76 -7.92
CA LEU A 572 -26.55 12.40 -8.47
C LEU A 572 -27.11 12.39 -9.90
N LEU A 573 -28.13 13.21 -10.16
CA LEU A 573 -28.71 13.37 -11.49
C LEU A 573 -27.66 13.88 -12.47
N TRP A 574 -26.96 14.96 -12.16
CA TRP A 574 -25.92 15.50 -13.04
C TRP A 574 -24.72 14.56 -13.19
N THR A 575 -24.37 13.82 -12.14
CA THR A 575 -23.37 12.74 -12.22
C THR A 575 -23.80 11.69 -13.23
N TRP A 576 -25.04 11.21 -13.12
CA TRP A 576 -25.62 10.22 -14.03
C TRP A 576 -25.72 10.74 -15.46
N VAL A 577 -26.23 11.96 -15.65
CA VAL A 577 -26.41 12.57 -16.99
C VAL A 577 -25.07 12.68 -17.72
N VAL A 578 -24.03 13.22 -17.09
CA VAL A 578 -22.71 13.34 -17.73
C VAL A 578 -22.08 11.97 -17.97
N PHE A 579 -22.16 11.06 -17.00
CA PHE A 579 -21.66 9.70 -17.16
C PHE A 579 -22.37 8.97 -18.31
N PHE A 580 -23.70 8.97 -18.33
CA PHE A 580 -24.49 8.32 -19.36
C PHE A 580 -24.24 8.94 -20.74
N LEU A 581 -24.40 10.26 -20.88
CA LEU A 581 -24.26 10.94 -22.18
C LEU A 581 -22.87 10.79 -22.79
N SER A 582 -21.82 10.72 -21.96
CA SER A 582 -20.46 10.51 -22.46
C SER A 582 -20.15 9.07 -22.87
N ASN A 583 -21.05 8.10 -22.64
CA ASN A 583 -20.81 6.68 -22.89
C ASN A 583 -21.88 6.09 -23.84
N PRO A 584 -21.74 6.24 -25.18
CA PRO A 584 -22.72 5.73 -26.15
C PRO A 584 -23.02 4.23 -26.02
N GLY A 585 -22.04 3.43 -25.60
CA GLY A 585 -22.23 2.00 -25.31
C GLY A 585 -23.26 1.69 -24.21
N LEU A 586 -23.71 2.68 -23.44
CA LEU A 586 -24.79 2.53 -22.45
C LEU A 586 -26.18 2.83 -23.02
N TYR A 587 -26.32 3.38 -24.22
CA TYR A 587 -27.60 3.91 -24.72
C TYR A 587 -28.64 2.81 -24.96
N SER A 588 -28.22 1.68 -25.54
CA SER A 588 -29.11 0.54 -25.81
C SER A 588 -29.45 -0.23 -24.53
N HIS A 589 -28.46 -0.47 -23.67
CA HIS A 589 -28.60 -1.31 -22.48
C HIS A 589 -27.82 -0.75 -21.28
N PRO A 590 -28.32 0.32 -20.60
CA PRO A 590 -27.55 1.03 -19.58
C PRO A 590 -27.13 0.15 -18.40
N VAL A 591 -28.06 -0.66 -17.89
CA VAL A 591 -27.81 -1.54 -16.74
C VAL A 591 -26.82 -2.65 -17.09
N ALA A 592 -27.02 -3.32 -18.23
CA ALA A 592 -26.13 -4.39 -18.68
C ALA A 592 -24.73 -3.85 -19.00
N GLY A 593 -24.65 -2.69 -19.66
CA GLY A 593 -23.38 -2.01 -19.94
C GLY A 593 -22.60 -1.73 -18.65
N ILE A 594 -23.23 -1.14 -17.63
CA ILE A 594 -22.60 -0.90 -16.32
C ILE A 594 -22.16 -2.21 -15.67
N GLN A 595 -23.02 -3.23 -15.68
CA GLN A 595 -22.69 -4.55 -15.15
C GLN A 595 -21.44 -5.13 -15.83
N HIS A 596 -21.33 -5.00 -17.16
CA HIS A 596 -20.14 -5.42 -17.90
C HIS A 596 -18.88 -4.62 -17.53
N MET A 597 -18.99 -3.30 -17.30
CA MET A 597 -17.87 -2.50 -16.83
C MET A 597 -17.41 -2.94 -15.42
N LEU A 598 -18.35 -3.30 -14.54
CA LEU A 598 -18.05 -3.81 -13.19
C LEU A 598 -17.46 -5.22 -13.23
N ASP A 599 -17.99 -6.12 -14.07
CA ASP A 599 -17.46 -7.47 -14.22
C ASP A 599 -16.04 -7.49 -14.79
N MET A 600 -15.69 -6.49 -15.60
CA MET A 600 -14.31 -6.34 -16.07
C MET A 600 -13.33 -6.18 -14.90
N SER A 601 -13.72 -5.48 -13.82
CA SER A 601 -12.86 -5.38 -12.64
C SER A 601 -12.60 -6.73 -11.96
N ARG A 602 -13.57 -7.65 -12.03
CA ARG A 602 -13.43 -9.02 -11.51
C ARG A 602 -12.52 -9.86 -12.40
N ILE A 603 -12.60 -9.69 -13.72
CA ILE A 603 -11.72 -10.38 -14.68
C ILE A 603 -10.27 -9.93 -14.46
N VAL A 604 -10.03 -8.62 -14.34
CA VAL A 604 -8.68 -8.11 -14.00
C VAL A 604 -8.21 -8.69 -12.65
N ALA A 605 -9.10 -8.78 -11.66
CA ALA A 605 -8.79 -9.37 -10.36
C ALA A 605 -8.44 -10.87 -10.40
N SER A 606 -8.86 -11.59 -11.43
CA SER A 606 -8.55 -13.01 -11.64
C SER A 606 -7.31 -13.28 -12.50
N GLY A 607 -6.64 -12.24 -12.99
CA GLY A 607 -5.47 -12.37 -13.87
C GLY A 607 -4.23 -12.95 -13.18
N GLU A 608 -3.16 -13.15 -13.97
CA GLU A 608 -1.87 -13.72 -13.53
C GLU A 608 -1.13 -12.89 -12.47
N PHE A 609 -1.58 -11.66 -12.18
CA PHE A 609 -0.97 -10.81 -11.17
C PHE A 609 -1.43 -11.23 -9.77
N ALA A 610 -0.48 -11.31 -8.82
CA ALA A 610 -0.70 -11.76 -7.45
C ALA A 610 -1.96 -11.11 -6.81
N PRO A 611 -3.08 -11.86 -6.67
CA PRO A 611 -4.31 -11.30 -6.13
C PRO A 611 -4.12 -10.97 -4.66
N LEU A 612 -4.87 -9.98 -4.16
CA LEU A 612 -4.97 -9.62 -2.75
C LEU A 612 -6.30 -10.18 -2.19
N PRO A 613 -6.37 -11.49 -1.83
CA PRO A 613 -7.63 -12.15 -1.53
C PRO A 613 -8.24 -11.72 -0.20
N THR A 614 -7.43 -11.26 0.77
CA THR A 614 -7.91 -10.93 2.11
C THR A 614 -7.87 -9.43 2.37
N LEU A 615 -8.80 -8.94 3.20
CA LEU A 615 -8.80 -7.54 3.64
C LEU A 615 -7.47 -7.16 4.30
N ALA A 616 -6.88 -8.06 5.10
CA ALA A 616 -5.57 -7.84 5.72
C ALA A 616 -4.45 -7.63 4.67
N SER A 617 -4.42 -8.45 3.61
CA SER A 617 -3.45 -8.27 2.52
C SER A 617 -3.63 -6.94 1.78
N ARG A 618 -4.88 -6.49 1.59
CA ARG A 618 -5.19 -5.20 0.96
C ARG A 618 -4.81 -4.02 1.84
N ILE A 619 -5.12 -4.07 3.15
CA ILE A 619 -4.69 -3.05 4.13
C ILE A 619 -3.16 -2.96 4.13
N SER A 620 -2.48 -4.12 4.20
CA SER A 620 -1.03 -4.17 4.16
C SER A 620 -0.48 -3.53 2.88
N ALA A 621 -1.03 -3.88 1.72
CA ALA A 621 -0.58 -3.35 0.43
C ALA A 621 -0.81 -1.82 0.30
N VAL A 622 -1.96 -1.32 0.77
CA VAL A 622 -2.19 0.14 0.84
C VAL A 622 -1.21 0.79 1.80
N TRP A 623 -1.00 0.24 2.99
CA TRP A 623 -0.08 0.80 3.98
C TRP A 623 1.38 0.78 3.50
N THR A 624 1.83 -0.30 2.84
CA THR A 624 3.16 -0.39 2.23
C THR A 624 3.33 0.65 1.14
N SER A 625 2.33 0.83 0.27
CA SER A 625 2.36 1.86 -0.79
C SER A 625 2.58 3.28 -0.26
N LEU A 626 2.11 3.58 0.96
CA LEU A 626 2.23 4.88 1.61
C LEU A 626 3.57 5.12 2.33
N GLY A 627 4.45 4.11 2.42
CA GLY A 627 5.77 4.22 3.07
C GLY A 627 6.88 4.67 2.13
N ASP A 628 8.06 4.98 2.68
CA ASP A 628 9.23 5.50 1.95
C ASP A 628 9.77 4.52 0.88
N GLY A 629 9.45 3.23 0.96
CA GLY A 629 9.75 2.24 -0.09
C GLY A 629 8.54 1.89 -0.97
N GLY A 630 7.40 2.55 -0.78
CA GLY A 630 6.16 2.27 -1.49
C GLY A 630 5.92 3.22 -2.66
N TYR A 631 5.03 2.85 -3.58
CA TYR A 631 4.75 3.59 -4.82
C TYR A 631 4.35 5.07 -4.62
N ILE A 632 3.72 5.41 -3.50
CA ILE A 632 3.33 6.79 -3.17
C ILE A 632 4.41 7.48 -2.33
N GLY A 633 4.94 6.78 -1.32
CA GLY A 633 5.84 7.41 -0.35
C GLY A 633 7.29 7.55 -0.81
N SER A 634 7.73 6.82 -1.85
CA SER A 634 9.14 6.80 -2.27
C SER A 634 9.69 8.12 -2.80
N GLY A 635 8.88 8.92 -3.47
CA GLY A 635 9.29 10.28 -3.87
C GLY A 635 8.86 11.38 -2.90
N GLY A 636 8.32 10.99 -1.74
CA GLY A 636 7.91 11.91 -0.68
C GLY A 636 9.08 12.34 0.21
N LEU A 637 8.74 13.00 1.30
CA LEU A 637 9.70 13.29 2.38
C LEU A 637 10.08 11.99 3.10
N PRO A 638 11.33 11.85 3.58
CA PRO A 638 11.69 10.80 4.52
C PRO A 638 10.72 10.77 5.70
N GLY A 639 10.23 9.59 6.06
CA GLY A 639 9.13 9.44 7.00
C GLY A 639 7.79 9.88 6.42
N SER A 640 7.50 9.59 5.15
CA SER A 640 6.26 9.95 4.44
C SER A 640 5.00 9.60 5.26
N ARG A 641 4.98 8.44 5.91
CA ARG A 641 3.92 8.01 6.84
C ARG A 641 3.81 8.90 8.07
N LEU A 642 4.93 9.32 8.65
CA LEU A 642 4.93 10.19 9.82
C LEU A 642 4.30 11.54 9.47
N TRP A 643 4.68 12.16 8.35
CA TRP A 643 4.09 13.42 7.89
C TRP A 643 2.60 13.28 7.57
N LEU A 644 2.19 12.16 6.98
CA LEU A 644 0.78 11.85 6.73
C LEU A 644 -0.01 11.75 8.05
N ILE A 645 0.54 11.04 9.05
CA ILE A 645 -0.05 10.91 10.38
C ILE A 645 -0.16 12.29 11.05
N ILE A 646 0.91 13.08 11.04
CA ILE A 646 0.91 14.44 11.59
C ILE A 646 -0.17 15.28 10.91
N GLY A 647 -0.26 15.23 9.58
CA GLY A 647 -1.30 15.90 8.80
C GLY A 647 -2.71 15.51 9.21
N ALA A 648 -2.97 14.21 9.33
CA ALA A 648 -4.27 13.68 9.75
C ALA A 648 -4.62 14.08 11.20
N ILE A 649 -3.65 14.08 12.10
CA ILE A 649 -3.81 14.52 13.50
C ILE A 649 -4.14 16.01 13.54
N SER A 650 -3.38 16.83 12.83
CA SER A 650 -3.62 18.27 12.73
C SER A 650 -5.00 18.58 12.14
N LEU A 651 -5.42 17.83 11.11
CA LEU A 651 -6.73 17.98 10.47
C LEU A 651 -7.85 17.65 11.46
N THR A 652 -7.71 16.53 12.17
CA THR A 652 -8.65 16.11 13.21
C THR A 652 -8.75 17.15 14.31
N ARG A 653 -7.61 17.70 14.75
CA ARG A 653 -7.56 18.77 15.75
C ARG A 653 -8.28 20.02 15.27
N ALA A 654 -8.04 20.46 14.04
CA ALA A 654 -8.69 21.63 13.46
C ALA A 654 -10.22 21.45 13.38
N LEU A 655 -10.69 20.26 12.99
CA LEU A 655 -12.11 19.91 13.01
C LEU A 655 -12.72 19.92 14.42
N LEU A 656 -12.01 19.38 15.41
CA LEU A 656 -12.47 19.33 16.80
C LEU A 656 -12.50 20.71 17.48
N GLN A 657 -11.63 21.64 17.06
CA GLN A 657 -11.60 23.00 17.61
C GLN A 657 -12.78 23.87 17.15
N ARG A 658 -13.66 23.35 16.27
CA ARG A 658 -14.95 23.95 15.88
C ARG A 658 -14.88 25.45 15.58
N GLN A 659 -13.93 25.89 14.76
CA GLN A 659 -13.99 27.26 14.25
C GLN A 659 -15.16 27.39 13.27
N PRO A 660 -16.14 28.29 13.51
CA PRO A 660 -17.21 28.54 12.56
C PRO A 660 -16.66 29.20 11.29
N GLY A 661 -17.22 28.88 10.12
CA GLY A 661 -16.84 29.50 8.83
C GLY A 661 -16.49 28.51 7.71
N ALA A 662 -16.23 29.04 6.51
CA ALA A 662 -15.97 28.28 5.28
C ALA A 662 -14.78 27.31 5.37
N HIS A 663 -13.79 27.65 6.20
CA HIS A 663 -12.63 26.79 6.48
C HIS A 663 -13.03 25.41 7.01
N LEU A 664 -14.01 25.34 7.94
CA LEU A 664 -14.51 24.08 8.48
C LEU A 664 -15.13 23.19 7.40
N SER A 665 -15.81 23.79 6.42
CA SER A 665 -16.42 23.05 5.31
C SER A 665 -15.35 22.39 4.43
N ALA A 666 -14.27 23.12 4.11
CA ALA A 666 -13.14 22.57 3.38
C ALA A 666 -12.46 21.41 4.12
N LEU A 667 -12.14 21.61 5.42
CA LEU A 667 -11.52 20.56 6.24
C LEU A 667 -12.40 19.31 6.35
N SER A 668 -13.73 19.49 6.44
CA SER A 668 -14.68 18.37 6.56
C SER A 668 -14.73 17.54 5.27
N VAL A 669 -14.79 18.20 4.11
CA VAL A 669 -14.75 17.53 2.80
C VAL A 669 -13.44 16.74 2.65
N ILE A 670 -12.31 17.31 3.08
CA ILE A 670 -10.99 16.69 2.95
C ILE A 670 -10.83 15.50 3.89
N ALA A 671 -11.34 15.58 5.12
CA ALA A 671 -11.36 14.44 6.04
C ALA A 671 -12.22 13.30 5.49
N LEU A 672 -13.40 13.61 4.92
CA LEU A 672 -14.25 12.62 4.26
C LEU A 672 -13.56 12.02 3.03
N TRP A 673 -12.92 12.84 2.22
CA TRP A 673 -12.16 12.39 1.06
C TRP A 673 -11.06 11.40 1.48
N GLY A 674 -10.22 11.77 2.45
CA GLY A 674 -9.17 10.87 2.94
C GLY A 674 -9.71 9.55 3.50
N GLY A 675 -10.75 9.62 4.34
CA GLY A 675 -11.37 8.42 4.90
C GLY A 675 -12.00 7.50 3.85
N VAL A 676 -12.83 8.05 2.96
CA VAL A 676 -13.54 7.27 1.94
C VAL A 676 -12.58 6.76 0.86
N SER A 677 -11.59 7.53 0.43
CA SER A 677 -10.60 7.05 -0.53
C SER A 677 -9.74 5.93 0.06
N PHE A 678 -9.29 6.05 1.32
CA PHE A 678 -8.51 5.00 1.97
C PHE A 678 -9.32 3.70 2.10
N VAL A 679 -10.54 3.78 2.65
CA VAL A 679 -11.41 2.61 2.81
C VAL A 679 -11.82 2.05 1.45
N GLY A 680 -12.25 2.91 0.52
CA GLY A 680 -12.70 2.53 -0.81
C GLY A 680 -11.63 1.80 -1.61
N ILE A 681 -10.40 2.34 -1.63
CA ILE A 681 -9.28 1.71 -2.35
C ILE A 681 -8.85 0.42 -1.66
N THR A 682 -8.82 0.37 -0.33
CA THR A 682 -8.53 -0.86 0.42
C THR A 682 -9.55 -1.97 0.10
N LEU A 683 -10.83 -1.62 -0.02
CA LEU A 683 -11.87 -2.58 -0.34
C LEU A 683 -11.87 -2.97 -1.82
N TRP A 684 -11.52 -2.04 -2.71
CA TRP A 684 -11.60 -2.25 -4.15
C TRP A 684 -10.36 -2.94 -4.73
N ILE A 685 -9.17 -2.66 -4.19
CA ILE A 685 -7.92 -3.10 -4.82
C ILE A 685 -7.84 -4.63 -4.91
N SER A 686 -7.70 -5.12 -6.14
CA SER A 686 -7.62 -6.55 -6.43
C SER A 686 -6.18 -7.05 -6.50
N GLN A 687 -5.24 -6.21 -6.91
CA GLN A 687 -3.84 -6.55 -7.15
C GLN A 687 -2.91 -5.43 -6.68
N ASN A 688 -1.70 -5.79 -6.27
CA ASN A 688 -0.68 -4.85 -5.80
C ASN A 688 0.04 -4.16 -6.98
N ALA A 689 -0.68 -3.34 -7.75
CA ALA A 689 -0.10 -2.49 -8.79
C ALA A 689 -0.19 -1.02 -8.40
N ASP A 690 0.89 -0.30 -8.66
CA ASP A 690 1.10 1.12 -8.36
C ASP A 690 -0.08 2.03 -8.74
N ARG A 691 -0.62 1.91 -9.97
CA ARG A 691 -1.71 2.75 -10.46
C ARG A 691 -3.00 2.67 -9.64
N TYR A 692 -3.25 1.55 -8.94
CA TYR A 692 -4.47 1.43 -8.11
C TYR A 692 -4.40 2.28 -6.85
N TYR A 693 -3.20 2.68 -6.43
CA TYR A 693 -3.00 3.58 -5.31
C TYR A 693 -3.03 5.06 -5.75
N LEU A 694 -2.92 5.37 -7.05
CA LEU A 694 -2.85 6.74 -7.56
C LEU A 694 -3.93 7.70 -7.01
N PRO A 695 -5.20 7.31 -6.80
CA PRO A 695 -6.19 8.22 -6.24
C PRO A 695 -5.91 8.65 -4.77
N LEU A 696 -5.01 7.96 -4.05
CA LEU A 696 -4.52 8.38 -2.73
C LEU A 696 -3.42 9.45 -2.82
N ALA A 697 -2.68 9.55 -3.93
CA ALA A 697 -1.51 10.41 -4.01
C ALA A 697 -1.84 11.90 -3.70
N PRO A 698 -2.91 12.52 -4.24
CA PRO A 698 -3.20 13.92 -3.94
C PRO A 698 -3.56 14.17 -2.48
N ILE A 699 -4.35 13.28 -1.85
CA ILE A 699 -4.75 13.46 -0.45
C ILE A 699 -3.58 13.22 0.49
N VAL A 700 -2.68 12.28 0.18
CA VAL A 700 -1.45 12.05 0.95
C VAL A 700 -0.57 13.28 0.88
N ALA A 701 -0.32 13.81 -0.32
CA ALA A 701 0.47 15.02 -0.52
C ALA A 701 -0.14 16.23 0.22
N LEU A 702 -1.46 16.40 0.15
CA LEU A 702 -2.17 17.47 0.84
C LEU A 702 -2.07 17.37 2.36
N LEU A 703 -2.26 16.17 2.93
CA LEU A 703 -2.15 15.95 4.37
C LEU A 703 -0.72 16.13 4.86
N GLN A 704 0.27 15.62 4.15
CA GLN A 704 1.69 15.86 4.47
C GLN A 704 2.01 17.36 4.46
N ALA A 705 1.61 18.08 3.40
CA ALA A 705 1.79 19.53 3.31
C ALA A 705 1.11 20.27 4.47
N TYR A 706 -0.12 19.87 4.82
CA TYR A 706 -0.85 20.45 5.94
C TYR A 706 -0.14 20.20 7.28
N GLY A 707 0.31 18.97 7.53
CA GLY A 707 1.06 18.61 8.74
C GLY A 707 2.34 19.42 8.92
N ILE A 708 3.10 19.61 7.84
CA ILE A 708 4.34 20.41 7.84
C ILE A 708 4.04 21.87 8.19
N ILE A 709 3.02 22.47 7.58
CA ILE A 709 2.66 23.87 7.81
C ILE A 709 2.13 24.10 9.21
N GLU A 710 1.34 23.16 9.75
CA GLU A 710 0.87 23.23 11.14
C GLU A 710 2.03 23.15 12.13
N ILE A 711 3.02 22.29 11.90
CA ILE A 711 4.25 22.26 12.69
C ILE A 711 4.98 23.60 12.62
N ILE A 712 5.20 24.15 11.42
CA ILE A 712 5.85 25.45 11.25
C ILE A 712 5.08 26.55 12.01
N ASN A 713 3.74 26.52 11.97
CA ASN A 713 2.90 27.47 12.69
C ASN A 713 2.96 27.30 14.22
N VAL A 714 3.07 26.07 14.73
CA VAL A 714 3.28 25.82 16.17
C VAL A 714 4.61 26.41 16.63
N TYR A 715 5.68 26.26 15.84
CA TYR A 715 7.00 26.81 16.17
C TYR A 715 7.13 28.30 15.87
N ARG A 716 6.21 28.90 15.10
CA ARG A 716 6.18 30.34 14.78
C ARG A 716 6.12 31.26 16.01
N GLY A 717 5.63 30.76 17.15
CA GLY A 717 5.61 31.50 18.42
C GLY A 717 6.96 31.54 19.15
N SER A 718 7.95 30.77 18.71
CA SER A 718 9.27 30.63 19.33
C SER A 718 10.36 31.29 18.46
N LEU A 719 10.60 32.58 18.69
CA LEU A 719 11.82 33.39 18.46
C LEU A 719 12.63 33.37 17.14
N LEU A 720 12.34 32.57 16.10
CA LEU A 720 13.09 32.69 14.82
C LEU A 720 12.28 33.19 13.61
N SER A 721 12.89 34.20 12.99
CA SER A 721 12.46 35.08 11.91
C SER A 721 11.93 34.39 10.64
N ILE A 722 11.10 35.13 9.90
CA ILE A 722 10.53 34.81 8.58
C ILE A 722 11.59 34.29 7.58
N TYR A 723 12.84 34.74 7.68
CA TYR A 723 13.94 34.25 6.83
C TYR A 723 14.30 32.78 7.06
N SER A 724 14.11 32.25 8.28
CA SER A 724 14.28 30.81 8.53
C SER A 724 13.13 29.99 7.91
N LYS A 725 11.95 30.58 7.70
CA LYS A 725 10.78 29.90 7.11
C LYS A 725 10.99 29.64 5.62
N ILE A 726 11.41 30.66 4.88
CA ILE A 726 11.70 30.51 3.45
C ILE A 726 12.93 29.62 3.28
N GLY A 727 13.99 29.84 4.07
CA GLY A 727 15.20 29.01 4.02
C GLY A 727 14.97 27.54 4.38
N PHE A 728 14.16 27.24 5.39
CA PHE A 728 13.85 25.87 5.82
C PHE A 728 12.88 25.17 4.86
N SER A 729 11.83 25.85 4.40
CA SER A 729 10.91 25.27 3.40
C SER A 729 11.60 25.07 2.06
N LEU A 730 12.40 26.04 1.60
CA LEU A 730 13.21 25.89 0.38
C LEU A 730 14.29 24.83 0.58
N GLY A 731 14.91 24.75 1.76
CA GLY A 731 15.89 23.73 2.12
C GLY A 731 15.29 22.32 2.13
N ILE A 732 14.08 22.13 2.65
CA ILE A 732 13.36 20.86 2.59
C ILE A 732 12.99 20.52 1.15
N VAL A 733 12.47 21.48 0.37
CA VAL A 733 12.13 21.24 -1.04
C VAL A 733 13.37 20.89 -1.85
N LEU A 734 14.47 21.63 -1.69
CA LEU A 734 15.74 21.35 -2.36
C LEU A 734 16.35 20.03 -1.88
N LEU A 735 16.23 19.69 -0.59
CA LEU A 735 16.70 18.41 -0.06
C LEU A 735 15.83 17.26 -0.56
N SER A 736 14.51 17.41 -0.65
CA SER A 736 13.62 16.39 -1.23
C SER A 736 13.86 16.22 -2.72
N VAL A 737 14.01 17.32 -3.48
CA VAL A 737 14.36 17.26 -4.90
C VAL A 737 15.74 16.64 -5.07
N ALA A 738 16.72 17.00 -4.24
CA ALA A 738 18.05 16.41 -4.26
C ALA A 738 18.02 14.93 -3.87
N MET A 739 17.32 14.54 -2.81
CA MET A 739 17.20 13.14 -2.38
C MET A 739 16.47 12.29 -3.41
N ASN A 740 15.41 12.81 -4.04
CA ASN A 740 14.69 12.12 -5.10
C ASN A 740 15.56 12.05 -6.38
N TYR A 741 16.36 13.09 -6.67
CA TYR A 741 17.40 13.04 -7.69
C TYR A 741 18.50 12.00 -7.37
N TYR A 742 18.91 11.85 -6.11
CA TYR A 742 19.88 10.83 -5.69
C TYR A 742 19.29 9.42 -5.69
N ASP A 743 18.02 9.23 -5.33
CA ASP A 743 17.35 7.92 -5.33
C ASP A 743 17.11 7.41 -6.76
N THR A 744 17.07 8.31 -7.77
CA THR A 744 17.06 7.89 -9.18
C THR A 744 18.29 7.09 -9.63
N THR A 745 19.34 6.99 -8.81
CA THR A 745 20.54 6.20 -9.13
C THR A 745 20.53 4.79 -8.54
N HIS A 746 19.56 4.47 -7.67
CA HIS A 746 19.38 3.12 -7.14
C HIS A 746 18.35 2.37 -7.99
N HIS A 747 18.83 1.50 -8.87
CA HIS A 747 18.00 0.75 -9.78
C HIS A 747 17.93 -0.72 -9.37
N PHE A 748 16.75 -1.19 -8.97
CA PHE A 748 16.50 -2.59 -8.62
C PHE A 748 15.69 -3.28 -9.73
N TYR A 749 16.18 -4.43 -10.19
CA TYR A 749 15.57 -5.21 -11.25
C TYR A 749 15.40 -6.66 -10.78
N PRO A 750 14.16 -7.15 -10.62
CA PRO A 750 13.90 -8.57 -10.50
C PRO A 750 14.46 -9.28 -11.74
N ALA A 751 15.17 -10.39 -11.56
CA ALA A 751 15.78 -11.08 -12.68
C ALA A 751 14.73 -11.56 -13.68
N SER A 752 13.52 -11.94 -13.23
CA SER A 752 12.40 -12.27 -14.09
C SER A 752 12.04 -11.17 -15.10
N HIS A 753 12.43 -9.92 -14.88
CA HIS A 753 12.17 -8.79 -15.78
C HIS A 753 13.32 -8.49 -16.76
N LEU A 754 14.52 -9.02 -16.53
CA LEU A 754 15.70 -8.77 -17.38
C LEU A 754 15.68 -9.67 -18.61
N PRO A 755 15.97 -9.23 -19.83
CA PRO A 755 16.02 -10.15 -20.98
C PRO A 755 17.18 -11.16 -20.86
N SER A 756 17.14 -12.24 -21.63
CA SER A 756 18.18 -13.29 -21.62
C SER A 756 18.14 -14.12 -22.91
N GLN A 757 18.98 -15.17 -23.02
CA GLN A 757 19.08 -16.04 -24.20
C GLN A 757 18.73 -17.50 -23.92
N ILE A 758 19.11 -18.05 -22.77
CA ILE A 758 19.15 -19.51 -22.52
C ILE A 758 18.36 -19.98 -21.27
N TRP A 759 17.21 -19.38 -20.95
CA TRP A 759 16.59 -19.45 -19.59
C TRP A 759 15.15 -19.99 -19.56
N GLN A 760 14.67 -20.26 -18.34
CA GLN A 760 13.24 -20.30 -17.97
C GLN A 760 12.93 -19.30 -16.84
N VAL A 761 11.77 -18.65 -16.86
CA VAL A 761 11.32 -17.75 -15.78
C VAL A 761 10.64 -18.57 -14.69
N SER A 762 11.11 -18.43 -13.45
CA SER A 762 10.64 -19.17 -12.27
C SER A 762 10.29 -18.18 -11.16
N GLY A 763 9.04 -17.72 -11.12
CA GLY A 763 8.61 -16.68 -10.19
C GLY A 763 9.35 -15.34 -10.40
N LEU A 764 10.25 -14.98 -9.48
CA LEU A 764 11.07 -13.76 -9.56
C LEU A 764 12.49 -14.00 -10.11
N SER A 765 12.90 -15.26 -10.28
CA SER A 765 14.22 -15.64 -10.79
C SER A 765 14.19 -16.03 -12.28
N ARG A 766 15.38 -16.01 -12.89
CA ARG A 766 15.69 -16.70 -14.15
C ARG A 766 16.59 -17.86 -13.85
N GLU A 767 16.23 -19.02 -14.37
CA GLU A 767 16.87 -20.28 -14.00
C GLU A 767 17.32 -21.00 -15.26
N ILE A 768 18.52 -21.57 -15.17
CA ILE A 768 19.07 -22.54 -16.11
C ILE A 768 19.13 -23.87 -15.37
N THR A 769 18.58 -24.91 -16.00
CA THR A 769 18.56 -26.28 -15.48
C THR A 769 19.84 -27.05 -15.86
N ASP A 770 20.15 -28.12 -15.12
CA ASP A 770 21.38 -28.92 -15.28
C ASP A 770 21.61 -29.48 -16.69
N ASP A 771 20.55 -29.63 -17.47
CA ASP A 771 20.56 -30.16 -18.85
C ASP A 771 20.99 -29.13 -19.90
N THR A 772 21.06 -27.85 -19.54
CA THR A 772 21.42 -26.77 -20.45
C THR A 772 22.93 -26.75 -20.71
N LYS A 773 23.33 -27.29 -21.86
CA LYS A 773 24.73 -27.30 -22.34
C LYS A 773 25.09 -26.11 -23.22
N GLU A 774 24.12 -25.23 -23.49
CA GLU A 774 24.33 -24.05 -24.32
C GLU A 774 24.92 -22.92 -23.47
N SER A 775 26.00 -22.32 -23.96
CA SER A 775 26.54 -21.09 -23.40
C SER A 775 25.72 -19.90 -23.90
N GLY A 776 25.51 -18.90 -23.06
CA GLY A 776 24.72 -17.73 -23.44
C GLY A 776 24.44 -16.80 -22.27
N PHE A 777 23.73 -15.71 -22.53
CA PHE A 777 23.34 -14.78 -21.46
C PHE A 777 22.17 -15.33 -20.63
N LEU A 778 22.44 -15.62 -19.35
CA LEU A 778 21.41 -15.88 -18.33
C LEU A 778 20.58 -14.63 -18.05
N SER A 779 21.22 -13.46 -18.13
CA SER A 779 20.56 -12.17 -18.24
C SER A 779 21.42 -11.19 -19.03
N TYR A 780 20.79 -10.27 -19.73
CA TYR A 780 21.44 -9.07 -20.23
C TYR A 780 20.53 -7.87 -19.97
N GLY A 781 21.10 -6.68 -20.01
CA GLY A 781 20.41 -5.50 -19.51
C GLY A 781 20.25 -5.48 -17.97
N PRO A 782 19.65 -4.42 -17.43
CA PRO A 782 18.89 -3.40 -18.13
C PRO A 782 19.80 -2.43 -18.87
N TYR A 783 19.25 -1.80 -19.90
CA TYR A 783 19.86 -0.67 -20.58
C TYR A 783 19.52 0.58 -19.78
N VAL A 784 20.47 1.08 -18.99
CA VAL A 784 20.25 2.24 -18.11
C VAL A 784 21.26 3.33 -18.39
N THR A 785 20.76 4.54 -18.67
CA THR A 785 21.61 5.72 -18.84
C THR A 785 21.99 6.28 -17.47
N LEU A 786 23.27 6.19 -17.13
CA LEU A 786 23.80 6.67 -15.86
C LEU A 786 24.63 7.96 -16.08
N PRO A 787 24.59 8.94 -15.16
CA PRO A 787 25.48 10.11 -15.21
C PRO A 787 26.93 9.75 -14.86
N PRO A 788 27.93 10.60 -15.18
CA PRO A 788 29.33 10.37 -14.80
C PRO A 788 29.47 10.06 -13.31
N GLY A 789 30.20 8.99 -12.97
CA GLY A 789 30.34 8.55 -11.58
C GLY A 789 30.85 7.12 -11.41
N GLY A 790 31.08 6.75 -10.15
CA GLY A 790 31.40 5.38 -9.74
C GLY A 790 30.14 4.64 -9.29
N TYR A 791 30.01 3.39 -9.71
CA TYR A 791 28.84 2.56 -9.48
C TYR A 791 29.23 1.14 -9.09
N ILE A 792 28.29 0.43 -8.47
CA ILE A 792 28.34 -1.00 -8.19
C ILE A 792 27.07 -1.65 -8.75
N ALA A 793 27.23 -2.73 -9.51
CA ALA A 793 26.15 -3.64 -9.85
C ALA A 793 26.24 -4.89 -8.97
N ILE A 794 25.15 -5.25 -8.30
CA ILE A 794 25.04 -6.37 -7.37
C ILE A 794 24.06 -7.38 -7.95
N PHE A 795 24.52 -8.58 -8.24
CA PHE A 795 23.66 -9.68 -8.64
C PHE A 795 23.42 -10.61 -7.46
N GLU A 796 22.16 -10.92 -7.17
CA GLU A 796 21.78 -11.99 -6.25
C GLU A 796 21.54 -13.26 -7.06
N TYR A 797 22.38 -14.28 -6.85
CA TYR A 797 22.34 -15.52 -7.64
C TYR A 797 22.57 -16.76 -6.78
N LYS A 798 22.22 -17.93 -7.31
CA LYS A 798 22.44 -19.25 -6.71
C LYS A 798 22.94 -20.18 -7.82
N SER A 799 23.93 -21.02 -7.54
CA SER A 799 24.41 -22.03 -8.48
C SER A 799 24.83 -23.30 -7.75
N ASP A 800 24.43 -24.44 -8.28
CA ASP A 800 24.77 -25.75 -7.71
C ASP A 800 26.23 -26.17 -8.01
N ALA A 801 26.92 -25.44 -8.89
CA ALA A 801 28.34 -25.62 -9.15
C ALA A 801 29.18 -25.41 -7.87
N ARG A 802 30.38 -26.01 -7.83
CA ARG A 802 31.29 -25.76 -6.70
C ARG A 802 31.74 -24.32 -6.67
N SER A 803 32.05 -23.83 -5.48
CA SER A 803 32.58 -22.48 -5.27
C SER A 803 33.93 -22.18 -5.94
N ASP A 804 34.64 -23.20 -6.42
CA ASP A 804 35.87 -23.08 -7.21
C ASP A 804 35.63 -23.28 -8.73
N THR A 805 34.39 -23.59 -9.13
CA THR A 805 34.02 -23.83 -10.53
C THR A 805 33.50 -22.53 -11.14
N SER A 806 34.16 -22.05 -12.19
CA SER A 806 33.67 -20.91 -12.97
C SER A 806 32.41 -21.33 -13.75
N ILE A 807 31.30 -20.66 -13.47
CA ILE A 807 30.00 -20.89 -14.13
C ILE A 807 29.75 -19.90 -15.26
N GLY A 808 30.56 -18.83 -15.33
CA GLY A 808 30.33 -17.74 -16.24
C GLY A 808 31.04 -16.47 -15.81
N PHE A 809 30.54 -15.34 -16.27
CA PHE A 809 31.01 -14.02 -15.87
C PHE A 809 29.85 -13.04 -15.85
N VAL A 810 30.01 -12.00 -15.04
CA VAL A 810 29.20 -10.78 -15.15
C VAL A 810 30.05 -9.68 -15.75
N ASP A 811 29.45 -8.84 -16.56
CA ASP A 811 30.12 -7.66 -17.09
C ASP A 811 29.19 -6.45 -17.14
N VAL A 812 29.80 -5.28 -17.27
CA VAL A 812 29.11 -4.03 -17.55
C VAL A 812 29.68 -3.50 -18.85
N ALA A 813 28.83 -3.27 -19.84
CA ALA A 813 29.20 -2.86 -21.17
C ALA A 813 28.42 -1.61 -21.62
N THR A 814 28.92 -0.92 -22.64
CA THR A 814 28.23 0.17 -23.36
C THR A 814 28.05 -0.20 -24.83
N ASP A 815 27.43 0.69 -25.59
CA ASP A 815 27.21 0.50 -27.03
C ASP A 815 26.46 -0.79 -27.36
N LYS A 816 25.48 -1.14 -26.51
CA LYS A 816 24.70 -2.39 -26.59
C LYS A 816 25.60 -3.63 -26.56
N GLY A 817 26.50 -3.64 -25.58
CA GLY A 817 27.32 -4.81 -25.29
C GLY A 817 28.61 -4.91 -26.11
N ARG A 818 28.90 -3.92 -26.97
CA ARG A 818 30.09 -3.90 -27.84
C ARG A 818 31.36 -3.50 -27.09
N THR A 819 31.25 -2.62 -26.12
CA THR A 819 32.39 -2.07 -25.37
C THR A 819 32.27 -2.49 -23.91
N VAL A 820 33.06 -3.45 -23.45
CA VAL A 820 33.04 -3.91 -22.05
C VAL A 820 33.83 -2.94 -21.18
N ILE A 821 33.17 -2.34 -20.18
CA ILE A 821 33.79 -1.45 -19.19
C ILE A 821 34.56 -2.27 -18.15
N THR A 822 33.91 -3.31 -17.62
CA THR A 822 34.47 -4.18 -16.58
C THR A 822 33.82 -5.56 -16.67
N GLN A 823 34.57 -6.59 -16.26
CA GLN A 823 34.13 -7.97 -16.26
C GLN A 823 34.68 -8.68 -15.03
N GLN A 824 33.88 -9.58 -14.46
CA GLN A 824 34.26 -10.37 -13.30
C GLN A 824 33.75 -11.80 -13.47
N GLU A 825 34.64 -12.77 -13.23
CA GLU A 825 34.25 -14.19 -13.24
C GLU A 825 33.26 -14.49 -12.12
N VAL A 826 32.29 -15.34 -12.43
CA VAL A 826 31.28 -15.83 -11.47
C VAL A 826 31.59 -17.28 -11.19
N TYR A 827 31.66 -17.62 -9.91
CA TYR A 827 31.87 -18.98 -9.43
C TYR A 827 30.59 -19.56 -8.86
N GLY A 828 30.52 -20.89 -8.80
CA GLY A 828 29.42 -21.61 -8.17
C GLY A 828 29.20 -21.21 -6.71
N THR A 829 28.03 -21.55 -6.16
CA THR A 829 27.69 -21.17 -4.78
C THR A 829 27.36 -22.38 -3.91
N ASN A 830 27.63 -23.60 -4.39
CA ASN A 830 27.28 -24.86 -3.71
C ASN A 830 25.78 -24.88 -3.32
N GLY A 831 24.92 -24.37 -4.20
CA GLY A 831 23.47 -24.32 -4.00
C GLY A 831 22.99 -23.31 -2.95
N SER A 832 23.84 -22.38 -2.49
CA SER A 832 23.43 -21.32 -1.55
C SER A 832 23.22 -19.98 -2.27
N PRO A 833 22.25 -19.14 -1.88
CA PRO A 833 22.18 -17.77 -2.38
C PRO A 833 23.48 -17.01 -2.07
N SER A 834 24.00 -16.30 -3.06
CA SER A 834 25.22 -15.49 -2.98
C SER A 834 25.02 -14.16 -3.70
N TYR A 835 25.98 -13.27 -3.52
CA TYR A 835 26.02 -11.98 -4.19
C TYR A 835 27.34 -11.83 -4.92
N ILE A 836 27.29 -11.26 -6.13
CA ILE A 836 28.48 -10.77 -6.82
C ILE A 836 28.34 -9.27 -7.05
N GLU A 837 29.36 -8.53 -6.63
CA GLU A 837 29.43 -7.07 -6.76
C GLU A 837 30.49 -6.70 -7.79
N ILE A 838 30.09 -6.07 -8.90
CA ILE A 838 30.99 -5.57 -9.93
C ILE A 838 31.01 -4.04 -9.89
N SER A 839 32.17 -3.47 -9.55
CA SER A 839 32.39 -2.03 -9.53
C SER A 839 32.76 -1.51 -10.91
N PHE A 840 32.20 -0.38 -11.32
CA PHE A 840 32.53 0.29 -12.58
C PHE A 840 32.50 1.81 -12.42
N SER A 841 33.04 2.53 -13.40
CA SER A 841 32.98 3.99 -13.44
C SER A 841 32.75 4.45 -14.87
N ILE A 842 31.97 5.51 -15.01
CA ILE A 842 31.62 6.09 -16.31
C ILE A 842 32.04 7.56 -16.32
N GLN A 843 32.72 7.97 -17.39
CA GLN A 843 33.30 9.32 -17.50
C GLN A 843 32.31 10.34 -18.07
N GLU A 844 31.42 9.87 -18.92
CA GLU A 844 30.34 10.66 -19.51
C GLU A 844 29.00 9.96 -19.29
N ARG A 845 27.91 10.70 -19.54
CA ARG A 845 26.57 10.15 -19.43
C ARG A 845 26.37 9.13 -20.56
N GLN A 846 26.30 7.86 -20.22
CA GLN A 846 26.22 6.78 -21.21
C GLN A 846 25.23 5.71 -20.78
N GLU A 847 24.60 5.07 -21.76
CA GLU A 847 23.77 3.88 -21.55
C GLU A 847 24.67 2.68 -21.30
N ILE A 848 24.50 2.08 -20.11
CA ILE A 848 25.18 0.85 -19.75
C ILE A 848 24.24 -0.34 -19.88
N GLU A 849 24.82 -1.51 -20.11
CA GLU A 849 24.19 -2.81 -20.14
C GLU A 849 24.93 -3.70 -19.15
N VAL A 850 24.23 -4.22 -18.14
CA VAL A 850 24.82 -5.16 -17.17
C VAL A 850 24.44 -6.57 -17.60
N ARG A 851 25.36 -7.52 -17.68
CA ARG A 851 25.08 -8.85 -18.22
C ARG A 851 25.61 -9.95 -17.32
N PHE A 852 24.94 -11.09 -17.38
CA PHE A 852 25.34 -12.34 -16.76
C PHE A 852 25.44 -13.40 -17.85
N TRP A 853 26.66 -13.76 -18.22
CA TRP A 853 26.95 -14.85 -19.15
C TRP A 853 27.14 -16.17 -18.41
N TYR A 854 26.60 -17.26 -18.95
CA TYR A 854 26.76 -18.62 -18.46
C TYR A 854 27.54 -19.45 -19.47
N ASN A 855 28.50 -20.25 -19.01
CA ASN A 855 29.47 -20.94 -19.86
C ASN A 855 28.93 -22.22 -20.54
N GLY A 856 27.75 -22.72 -20.18
CA GLY A 856 27.14 -23.89 -20.85
C GLY A 856 27.87 -25.22 -20.61
N ASN A 857 28.82 -25.27 -19.69
CA ASN A 857 29.68 -26.43 -19.45
C ASN A 857 29.01 -27.52 -18.57
N GLY A 858 27.68 -27.50 -18.43
CA GLY A 858 26.93 -28.46 -17.62
C GLY A 858 27.32 -28.41 -16.14
N THR A 859 27.71 -27.24 -15.63
CA THR A 859 28.17 -27.06 -14.24
C THR A 859 27.04 -27.05 -13.22
N GLY A 860 25.84 -27.52 -13.59
CA GLY A 860 24.66 -27.54 -12.75
C GLY A 860 23.82 -26.27 -12.86
N SER A 861 22.71 -26.29 -12.12
CA SER A 861 21.66 -25.29 -12.20
C SER A 861 22.16 -23.96 -11.69
N THR A 862 21.74 -22.88 -12.34
CA THR A 862 22.08 -21.52 -11.94
C THR A 862 20.84 -20.66 -12.03
N SER A 863 20.49 -20.01 -10.93
CA SER A 863 19.41 -19.03 -10.86
C SER A 863 19.92 -17.64 -10.53
N LEU A 864 19.47 -16.67 -11.31
CA LEU A 864 19.62 -15.25 -11.02
C LEU A 864 18.29 -14.74 -10.45
N ARG A 865 18.33 -14.05 -9.30
CA ARG A 865 17.13 -13.56 -8.61
C ARG A 865 16.91 -12.07 -8.78
N SER A 866 17.97 -11.27 -8.66
CA SER A 866 17.88 -9.82 -8.81
C SER A 866 19.20 -9.20 -9.26
N LEU A 867 19.09 -8.01 -9.84
CA LEU A 867 20.20 -7.12 -10.16
C LEU A 867 19.91 -5.75 -9.55
N THR A 868 20.86 -5.22 -8.79
CA THR A 868 20.79 -3.86 -8.23
C THR A 868 21.95 -3.03 -8.73
N ILE A 869 21.71 -1.84 -9.26
CA ILE A 869 22.75 -0.89 -9.65
C ILE A 869 22.63 0.32 -8.73
N ARG A 870 23.73 0.73 -8.10
CA ARG A 870 23.76 1.90 -7.20
C ARG A 870 25.08 2.65 -7.29
N PRO A 871 25.14 3.94 -6.91
CA PRO A 871 26.41 4.64 -6.76
C PRO A 871 27.31 3.94 -5.74
N ARG A 872 28.62 4.01 -5.98
CA ARG A 872 29.64 3.43 -5.09
C ARG A 872 29.86 4.26 -3.83
#